data_AF-A0A452GV74-F1
#
_entry.id   AF-A0A452GV74-F1
#
_cell.length_a   1.000
_cell.length_b   1.000
_cell.length_c   1.000
_cell.angle_alpha   90.00
_cell.angle_beta   90.00
_cell.angle_gamma   90.00
#
_symmetry.space_group_name_H-M   'P 1'
#
loop_
_entity.id
_entity.type
_entity.pdbx_description
1 polymer ?
#
loop_
_entity_poly.entity_id
_entity_poly.type
_entity_poly.pdbx_seq_one_letter_code
_entity_poly.pdbx_strand_id
1 'polypeptide(L)'
;MDKILEGLVSSSHPLPVKRVIVRRVVESAETPLSQAQCRAMFALSTRLILQGPDSFQRQVGRQVLEAYARFHRDEFEAFFNRGLVLGLLQRGYGGLGSRDPAILDYVQAGLRLIISCPSVLELFALLQVEALRMVCERPAPPLCARLCQLLGDFPQCLPRGRKLSLAFCQQLVRSIAHFQSQGSRESELRLYVSQVTQVSGLLRSIWKAEPDTLLPSLQELFAVISSTDTSFEPSVALASLVQHIPLQMITVLIRSLTTDPNVKDASMTQALCRMIDWLSWPLAQHVETWVIALLKGLAAVQKFTILIDVTLLKIELVFNRLWFPLVRPGALAVLSHMLLSFQHSPEAFHLLVPHVVNLVHSFKNNGLPSSAAFLVQLTELIHCMMYHYSGFPELYEPILEAIKELPKPSEEKIKLILNQSAWTSQSSSLPSCLSRLSGKSETGKTGLVNLGNTCYMNSVIQALFMATDFRRHVLSLNLNGCNSLMRKLQHLFAFLAHTQREAYAPRIFFDASRPPWFTPRSQQDCSEYLRFLLDRLHEEERTLKALSSAKPSENMMSSESLVQETANKAQVFTEAPCTGDEERTLIEKMFGGKLQTSICCLNCKSTSQKEEAFTDLSLAFCPPTSLENVDMRSITHSSSKVKDDCMVQTGIVASSPVEESALDTSLAVSDGCETVMNEGILKDHLPAELNSENITDSDLYRVQDTKNVSQKPVSENTPSVTDLLNYFLAPEILNGDNKYYCEKCTSLQNAEKIMQIMEEPEYLILTLLRFSYDPKCHIRRKILDNVSLPLILELPVKRTASSLGVVSKGWSVDIEFSDTGENLAKKLKPSAAEEACCPELVPYVLSSVVVHSGISSESGHYYSYARNITGSGPSLGLCQQSKNMALASHGSLLAGEISRAVIENDLDANEMSKEWFLFNDSRVTFTSFQSVQKITSRFPKDTAYVLLYKKQNCSNGFNANSANGLWVNGDPPLQKELMDAITKDNKLYLQVR
;
A
#
# COMPACT_ATOMS: atom_id res chain seq x y z
N MET A 1 -59.61 14.64 39.72
CA MET A 1 -59.00 15.59 38.75
C MET A 1 -58.25 14.84 37.68
N ASP A 2 -57.31 13.96 38.08
CA ASP A 2 -56.83 12.80 37.33
C ASP A 2 -57.74 12.30 36.18
N LYS A 3 -58.99 11.84 36.44
CA LYS A 3 -59.87 11.34 35.36
C LYS A 3 -60.29 12.40 34.34
N ILE A 4 -60.39 13.67 34.73
CA ILE A 4 -60.64 14.79 33.82
C ILE A 4 -59.40 15.02 32.96
N LEU A 5 -58.20 14.95 33.55
CA LEU A 5 -56.93 15.06 32.81
C LEU A 5 -56.74 13.91 31.83
N GLU A 6 -57.05 12.67 32.24
CA GLU A 6 -56.95 11.45 31.43
C GLU A 6 -57.90 11.47 30.22
N GLY A 7 -59.14 11.94 30.40
CA GLY A 7 -60.07 12.20 29.30
C GLY A 7 -59.63 13.38 28.41
N LEU A 8 -59.08 14.44 29.01
CA LEU A 8 -58.64 15.63 28.26
C LEU A 8 -57.48 15.35 27.32
N VAL A 9 -56.45 14.63 27.79
CA VAL A 9 -55.28 14.32 26.95
C VAL A 9 -55.65 13.43 25.78
N SER A 10 -56.52 12.43 26.00
CA SER A 10 -57.02 11.51 24.98
C SER A 10 -58.09 12.09 24.05
N SER A 11 -58.78 13.18 24.44
CA SER A 11 -59.77 13.87 23.59
C SER A 11 -59.18 14.47 22.31
N SER A 12 -60.05 14.77 21.33
CA SER A 12 -59.72 15.55 20.13
C SER A 12 -59.89 17.07 20.29
N HIS A 13 -60.08 17.59 21.51
CA HIS A 13 -60.36 19.01 21.74
C HIS A 13 -59.23 19.95 21.27
N PRO A 14 -59.55 21.18 20.81
CA PRO A 14 -58.56 22.16 20.36
C PRO A 14 -57.49 22.48 21.41
N LEU A 15 -56.24 22.67 20.96
CA LEU A 15 -55.09 22.89 21.84
C LEU A 15 -55.25 24.06 22.83
N PRO A 16 -55.89 25.21 22.49
CA PRO A 16 -56.19 26.26 23.47
C PRO A 16 -57.12 25.79 24.60
N VAL A 17 -58.16 25.02 24.28
CA VAL A 17 -59.10 24.45 25.25
C VAL A 17 -58.38 23.45 26.16
N LYS A 18 -57.56 22.55 25.58
CA LYS A 18 -56.70 21.66 26.37
C LYS A 18 -55.77 22.43 27.32
N ARG A 19 -55.12 23.50 26.87
CA ARG A 19 -54.23 24.32 27.70
C ARG A 19 -54.97 25.02 28.86
N VAL A 20 -56.18 25.52 28.65
CA VAL A 20 -57.00 26.14 29.71
C VAL A 20 -57.41 25.11 30.77
N ILE A 21 -57.87 23.93 30.36
CA ILE A 21 -58.28 22.89 31.31
C ILE A 21 -57.06 22.29 32.05
N VAL A 22 -55.91 22.12 31.38
CA VAL A 22 -54.65 21.74 32.04
C VAL A 22 -54.25 22.78 33.09
N ARG A 23 -54.36 24.08 32.81
CA ARG A 23 -54.09 25.13 33.81
C ARG A 23 -55.00 24.96 35.03
N ARG A 24 -56.30 24.71 34.83
CA ARG A 24 -57.24 24.51 35.94
C ARG A 24 -56.97 23.23 36.75
N VAL A 25 -56.41 22.18 36.12
CA VAL A 25 -55.90 21.00 36.83
C VAL A 25 -54.65 21.33 37.66
N VAL A 26 -53.72 22.12 37.12
CA VAL A 26 -52.53 22.60 37.84
C VAL A 26 -52.93 23.47 39.05
N GLU A 27 -53.83 24.44 38.87
CA GLU A 27 -54.38 25.29 39.94
C GLU A 27 -55.03 24.46 41.07
N SER A 28 -55.63 23.31 40.75
CA SER A 28 -56.25 22.46 41.78
C SER A 28 -55.28 21.73 42.72
N ALA A 29 -53.97 21.79 42.45
CA ALA A 29 -52.93 21.35 43.38
C ALA A 29 -52.80 22.24 44.62
N GLU A 30 -53.36 23.46 44.60
CA GLU A 30 -53.36 24.38 45.76
C GLU A 30 -54.40 23.98 46.82
N THR A 31 -55.28 23.00 46.54
CA THR A 31 -56.31 22.54 47.46
C THR A 31 -55.83 21.35 48.30
N PRO A 32 -56.25 21.18 49.57
CA PRO A 32 -55.90 20.01 50.36
C PRO A 32 -56.54 18.75 49.77
N LEU A 33 -55.73 17.73 49.49
CA LEU A 33 -56.14 16.47 48.86
C LEU A 33 -55.79 15.27 49.75
N SER A 34 -56.54 14.18 49.61
CA SER A 34 -56.22 12.91 50.27
C SER A 34 -55.04 12.20 49.58
N GLN A 35 -54.29 11.40 50.34
CA GLN A 35 -53.17 10.59 49.83
C GLN A 35 -53.55 9.72 48.60
N ALA A 36 -54.79 9.25 48.53
CA ALA A 36 -55.29 8.48 47.38
C ALA A 36 -55.42 9.35 46.11
N GLN A 37 -55.91 10.59 46.23
CA GLN A 37 -56.01 11.55 45.12
C GLN A 37 -54.62 12.00 44.64
N CYS A 38 -53.69 12.27 45.57
CA CYS A 38 -52.31 12.60 45.23
C CYS A 38 -51.63 11.45 44.49
N ARG A 39 -51.69 10.22 45.02
CA ARG A 39 -51.13 9.01 44.35
C ARG A 39 -51.75 8.75 42.97
N ALA A 40 -53.06 8.96 42.79
CA ALA A 40 -53.70 8.82 41.50
C ALA A 40 -53.17 9.84 40.48
N MET A 41 -52.98 11.11 40.89
CA MET A 41 -52.41 12.13 40.03
C MET A 41 -50.93 11.87 39.71
N PHE A 42 -50.12 11.46 40.69
CA PHE A 42 -48.71 11.10 40.47
C PHE A 42 -48.55 9.91 39.51
N ALA A 43 -49.39 8.88 39.65
CA ALA A 43 -49.39 7.73 38.75
C ALA A 43 -49.76 8.15 37.30
N LEU A 44 -50.78 8.98 37.12
CA LEU A 44 -51.19 9.48 35.82
C LEU A 44 -50.14 10.40 35.20
N SER A 45 -49.60 11.38 35.93
CA SER A 45 -48.61 12.31 35.41
C SER A 45 -47.30 11.59 35.05
N THR A 46 -46.87 10.62 35.86
CA THR A 46 -45.75 9.71 35.53
C THR A 46 -46.01 8.96 34.22
N ARG A 47 -47.22 8.40 34.04
CA ARG A 47 -47.62 7.72 32.80
C ARG A 47 -47.58 8.66 31.60
N LEU A 48 -48.00 9.92 31.74
CA LEU A 48 -47.96 10.91 30.66
C LEU A 48 -46.54 11.38 30.32
N ILE A 49 -45.64 11.50 31.29
CA ILE A 49 -44.23 11.85 31.05
C ILE A 49 -43.50 10.75 30.27
N LEU A 50 -43.66 9.50 30.69
CA LEU A 50 -42.92 8.35 30.15
C LEU A 50 -43.58 7.75 28.89
N GLN A 51 -44.91 7.65 28.86
CA GLN A 51 -45.66 6.98 27.78
C GLN A 51 -46.55 7.93 26.96
N GLY A 52 -46.42 9.25 27.13
CA GLY A 52 -47.12 10.22 26.30
C GLY A 52 -46.76 10.05 24.81
N PRO A 53 -47.72 9.83 23.89
CA PRO A 53 -47.42 9.60 22.48
C PRO A 53 -46.89 10.87 21.79
N ASP A 54 -47.33 12.05 22.25
CA ASP A 54 -46.93 13.35 21.73
C ASP A 54 -46.20 14.21 22.79
N SER A 55 -45.53 15.27 22.33
CA SER A 55 -44.77 16.19 23.17
C SER A 55 -45.62 17.03 24.12
N PHE A 56 -46.89 17.30 23.77
CA PHE A 56 -47.81 18.03 24.62
C PHE A 56 -48.20 17.19 25.84
N GLN A 57 -48.54 15.91 25.67
CA GLN A 57 -48.86 15.01 26.78
C GLN A 57 -47.69 14.83 27.75
N ARG A 58 -46.46 14.67 27.25
CA ARG A 58 -45.25 14.61 28.11
C ARG A 58 -45.02 15.91 28.89
N GLN A 59 -45.31 17.06 28.28
CA GLN A 59 -45.16 18.36 28.92
C GLN A 59 -46.27 18.65 29.95
N VAL A 60 -47.51 18.26 29.66
CA VAL A 60 -48.64 18.31 30.60
C VAL A 60 -48.36 17.41 31.80
N GLY A 61 -47.83 16.21 31.57
CA GLY A 61 -47.39 15.30 32.63
C GLY A 61 -46.36 15.96 33.56
N ARG A 62 -45.32 16.61 33.00
CA ARG A 62 -44.33 17.38 33.78
C ARG A 62 -44.98 18.50 34.60
N GLN A 63 -45.75 19.37 33.96
CA GLN A 63 -46.38 20.53 34.63
C GLN A 63 -47.31 20.11 35.79
N VAL A 64 -48.09 19.05 35.61
CA VAL A 64 -48.98 18.53 36.65
C VAL A 64 -48.18 17.82 37.75
N LEU A 65 -47.14 17.05 37.41
CA LEU A 65 -46.27 16.42 38.42
C LEU A 65 -45.57 17.47 39.29
N GLU A 66 -44.93 18.47 38.68
CA GLU A 66 -44.19 19.54 39.36
C GLU A 66 -45.09 20.36 40.30
N ALA A 67 -46.32 20.65 39.88
CA ALA A 67 -47.30 21.35 40.70
C ALA A 67 -47.76 20.50 41.89
N TYR A 68 -48.23 19.28 41.65
CA TYR A 68 -48.73 18.41 42.73
C TYR A 68 -47.62 18.02 43.72
N ALA A 69 -46.40 17.77 43.26
CA ALA A 69 -45.26 17.46 44.14
C ALA A 69 -44.75 18.68 44.94
N ARG A 70 -45.05 19.91 44.48
CA ARG A 70 -44.72 21.15 45.21
C ARG A 70 -45.67 21.41 46.38
N PHE A 71 -46.96 21.08 46.24
CA PHE A 71 -47.97 21.30 47.28
C PHE A 71 -48.22 20.06 48.17
N HIS A 72 -48.05 18.84 47.64
CA HIS A 72 -48.22 17.57 48.33
C HIS A 72 -46.88 16.80 48.37
N ARG A 73 -45.89 17.41 49.03
CA ARG A 73 -44.50 16.93 49.03
C ARG A 73 -44.35 15.59 49.76
N ASP A 74 -45.01 15.42 50.89
CA ASP A 74 -44.88 14.22 51.73
C ASP A 74 -45.56 13.01 51.06
N GLU A 75 -46.69 13.24 50.38
CA GLU A 75 -47.31 12.23 49.50
C GLU A 75 -46.44 11.91 48.28
N PHE A 76 -45.72 12.89 47.74
CA PHE A 76 -44.79 12.67 46.64
C PHE A 76 -43.53 11.91 47.09
N GLU A 77 -43.00 12.19 48.28
CA GLU A 77 -41.90 11.43 48.88
C GLU A 77 -42.29 9.95 49.06
N ALA A 78 -43.49 9.69 49.61
CA ALA A 78 -44.01 8.34 49.76
C ALA A 78 -44.26 7.62 48.40
N PHE A 79 -44.50 8.37 47.32
CA PHE A 79 -44.69 7.83 45.97
C PHE A 79 -43.35 7.59 45.25
N PHE A 80 -42.45 8.57 45.24
CA PHE A 80 -41.13 8.54 44.59
C PHE A 80 -40.08 7.86 45.48
N ASN A 81 -40.44 6.69 46.02
CA ASN A 81 -39.60 5.92 46.94
C ASN A 81 -38.57 5.03 46.20
N ARG A 82 -37.65 4.44 46.98
CA ARG A 82 -36.62 3.50 46.52
C ARG A 82 -37.14 2.37 45.63
N GLY A 83 -38.33 1.82 45.94
CA GLY A 83 -38.93 0.73 45.17
C GLY A 83 -39.33 1.16 43.76
N LEU A 84 -39.87 2.37 43.60
CA LEU A 84 -40.21 2.94 42.29
C LEU A 84 -38.94 3.22 41.48
N VAL A 85 -37.97 3.94 42.06
CA VAL A 85 -36.73 4.34 41.35
C VAL A 85 -35.92 3.10 40.92
N LEU A 86 -35.78 2.10 41.79
CA LEU A 86 -35.11 0.84 41.43
C LEU A 86 -35.89 0.04 40.38
N GLY A 87 -37.22 0.02 40.48
CA GLY A 87 -38.09 -0.59 39.47
C GLY A 87 -37.88 0.01 38.08
N LEU A 88 -37.86 1.34 38.00
CA LEU A 88 -37.60 2.08 36.76
C LEU A 88 -36.22 1.77 36.16
N LEU A 89 -35.15 1.85 36.96
CA LEU A 89 -33.76 1.69 36.50
C LEU A 89 -33.40 0.24 36.10
N GLN A 90 -34.10 -0.76 36.63
CA GLN A 90 -33.83 -2.17 36.32
C GLN A 90 -34.83 -2.79 35.34
N ARG A 91 -36.13 -2.52 35.50
CA ARG A 91 -37.23 -3.14 34.73
C ARG A 91 -37.91 -2.22 33.71
N GLY A 92 -37.67 -0.91 33.76
CA GLY A 92 -38.29 0.05 32.85
C GLY A 92 -39.68 0.51 33.31
N TYR A 93 -40.51 0.98 32.38
CA TYR A 93 -41.86 1.47 32.66
C TYR A 93 -42.86 1.09 31.55
N GLY A 94 -43.53 -0.05 31.72
CA GLY A 94 -44.47 -0.61 30.75
C GLY A 94 -43.80 -0.87 29.40
N GLY A 95 -44.11 -0.06 28.39
CA GLY A 95 -43.49 -0.16 27.05
C GLY A 95 -42.05 0.39 26.96
N LEU A 96 -41.58 1.18 27.92
CA LEU A 96 -40.17 1.63 27.94
C LEU A 96 -39.28 0.60 28.63
N GLY A 97 -38.21 0.17 27.95
CA GLY A 97 -37.14 -0.62 28.57
C GLY A 97 -36.28 0.24 29.51
N SER A 98 -35.60 -0.39 30.48
CA SER A 98 -34.76 0.26 31.50
C SER A 98 -33.55 1.06 30.97
N ARG A 99 -33.27 0.97 29.67
CA ARG A 99 -32.20 1.70 28.97
C ARG A 99 -32.69 2.93 28.20
N ASP A 100 -33.97 3.32 28.33
CA ASP A 100 -34.49 4.54 27.72
C ASP A 100 -34.05 5.81 28.52
N PRO A 101 -33.44 6.82 27.87
CA PRO A 101 -33.02 8.05 28.55
C PRO A 101 -34.14 8.80 29.28
N ALA A 102 -35.41 8.72 28.82
CA ALA A 102 -36.55 9.38 29.46
C ALA A 102 -36.80 8.89 30.90
N ILE A 103 -36.31 7.70 31.26
CA ILE A 103 -36.35 7.20 32.65
C ILE A 103 -35.39 8.00 33.52
N LEU A 104 -34.17 8.26 33.05
CA LEU A 104 -33.22 9.11 33.77
C LEU A 104 -33.71 10.55 33.87
N ASP A 105 -34.38 11.06 32.83
CA ASP A 105 -35.01 12.39 32.85
C ASP A 105 -36.08 12.50 33.94
N TYR A 106 -36.94 11.48 34.06
CA TYR A 106 -37.96 11.41 35.10
C TYR A 106 -37.34 11.28 36.50
N VAL A 107 -36.32 10.43 36.68
CA VAL A 107 -35.62 10.29 37.96
C VAL A 107 -34.91 11.60 38.35
N GLN A 108 -34.23 12.25 37.42
CA GLN A 108 -33.59 13.56 37.63
C GLN A 108 -34.61 14.64 38.00
N ALA A 109 -35.81 14.64 37.41
CA ALA A 109 -36.88 15.55 37.77
C ALA A 109 -37.44 15.26 39.18
N GLY A 110 -37.69 13.99 39.51
CA GLY A 110 -38.16 13.57 40.83
C GLY A 110 -37.18 13.97 41.94
N LEU A 111 -35.88 13.74 41.75
CA LEU A 111 -34.83 14.16 42.69
C LEU A 111 -34.84 15.66 42.98
N ARG A 112 -35.12 16.53 41.98
CA ARG A 112 -35.23 17.99 42.19
C ARG A 112 -36.45 18.35 43.05
N LEU A 113 -37.54 17.59 42.96
CA LEU A 113 -38.77 17.83 43.71
C LEU A 113 -38.67 17.37 45.18
N ILE A 114 -37.90 16.31 45.45
CA ILE A 114 -37.68 15.77 46.80
C ILE A 114 -36.33 16.18 47.46
N ILE A 115 -35.52 17.06 46.87
CA ILE A 115 -34.17 17.39 47.38
C ILE A 115 -34.15 17.89 48.85
N SER A 116 -35.25 18.44 49.35
CA SER A 116 -35.43 18.88 50.74
C SER A 116 -35.96 17.81 51.70
N CYS A 117 -36.12 16.55 51.27
CA CYS A 117 -36.81 15.50 52.03
C CYS A 117 -35.83 14.40 52.50
N PRO A 118 -36.01 13.78 53.67
CA PRO A 118 -35.03 12.84 54.23
C PRO A 118 -34.69 11.62 53.35
N SER A 119 -35.67 11.07 52.61
CA SER A 119 -35.47 9.88 51.77
C SER A 119 -34.51 10.09 50.60
N VAL A 120 -34.23 11.34 50.21
CA VAL A 120 -33.30 11.64 49.11
C VAL A 120 -31.90 11.09 49.41
N LEU A 121 -31.53 10.96 50.69
CA LEU A 121 -30.27 10.36 51.12
C LEU A 121 -30.18 8.86 50.80
N GLU A 122 -31.30 8.12 50.96
CA GLU A 122 -31.36 6.70 50.57
C GLU A 122 -31.33 6.57 49.04
N LEU A 123 -32.01 7.47 48.32
CA LEU A 123 -32.01 7.48 46.86
C LEU A 123 -30.65 7.86 46.28
N PHE A 124 -29.90 8.77 46.90
CA PHE A 124 -28.50 9.01 46.53
C PHE A 124 -27.64 7.76 46.73
N ALA A 125 -27.79 7.04 47.85
CA ALA A 125 -27.08 5.77 48.07
C ALA A 125 -27.47 4.66 47.08
N LEU A 126 -28.74 4.60 46.67
CA LEU A 126 -29.22 3.73 45.60
C LEU A 126 -28.56 4.06 44.26
N LEU A 127 -28.56 5.34 43.90
CA LEU A 127 -28.05 5.84 42.62
C LEU A 127 -26.53 5.70 42.49
N GLN A 128 -25.77 5.72 43.59
CA GLN A 128 -24.35 5.36 43.58
C GLN A 128 -24.10 3.92 43.08
N VAL A 129 -24.92 2.96 43.51
CA VAL A 129 -24.80 1.56 43.07
C VAL A 129 -25.29 1.40 41.64
N GLU A 130 -26.45 1.96 41.32
CA GLU A 130 -27.06 1.85 39.99
C GLU A 130 -26.27 2.59 38.90
N ALA A 131 -25.67 3.75 39.19
CA ALA A 131 -24.81 4.46 38.23
C ALA A 131 -23.56 3.64 37.88
N LEU A 132 -22.94 2.96 38.85
CA LEU A 132 -21.82 2.05 38.58
C LEU A 132 -22.26 0.84 37.75
N ARG A 133 -23.41 0.22 38.06
CA ARG A 133 -24.00 -0.86 37.24
C ARG A 133 -24.22 -0.40 35.79
N MET A 134 -24.90 0.73 35.61
CA MET A 134 -25.25 1.26 34.29
C MET A 134 -24.02 1.54 33.42
N VAL A 135 -22.91 1.99 34.01
CA VAL A 135 -21.64 2.21 33.29
C VAL A 135 -20.91 0.88 33.02
N CYS A 136 -20.91 -0.09 33.95
CA CYS A 136 -20.40 -1.43 33.69
C CYS A 136 -21.12 -2.14 32.52
N GLU A 137 -22.40 -1.82 32.29
CA GLU A 137 -23.22 -2.34 31.19
C GLU A 137 -22.93 -1.72 29.79
N ARG A 138 -21.93 -0.83 29.68
CA ARG A 138 -21.51 -0.15 28.44
C ARG A 138 -22.69 0.59 27.75
N PRO A 139 -23.23 1.65 28.39
CA PRO A 139 -24.46 2.30 27.95
C PRO A 139 -24.25 3.11 26.66
N ALA A 140 -25.25 3.14 25.79
CA ALA A 140 -25.21 3.93 24.56
C ALA A 140 -25.00 5.44 24.84
N PRO A 141 -24.37 6.21 23.93
CA PRO A 141 -24.02 7.62 24.16
C PRO A 141 -25.16 8.51 24.68
N PRO A 142 -26.43 8.40 24.21
CA PRO A 142 -27.54 9.21 24.74
C PRO A 142 -27.85 8.90 26.21
N LEU A 143 -27.88 7.62 26.58
CA LEU A 143 -28.15 7.18 27.95
C LEU A 143 -26.98 7.57 28.88
N CYS A 144 -25.74 7.38 28.41
CA CYS A 144 -24.55 7.75 29.17
C CYS A 144 -24.46 9.27 29.41
N ALA A 145 -24.80 10.09 28.41
CA ALA A 145 -24.79 11.55 28.54
C ALA A 145 -25.85 12.05 29.54
N ARG A 146 -27.07 11.47 29.50
CA ARG A 146 -28.14 11.81 30.47
C ARG A 146 -27.83 11.30 31.89
N LEU A 147 -27.19 10.15 32.03
CA LEU A 147 -26.62 9.69 33.32
C LEU A 147 -25.58 10.67 33.83
N CYS A 148 -24.63 11.09 32.97
CA CYS A 148 -23.60 12.05 33.34
C CYS A 148 -24.17 13.43 33.71
N GLN A 149 -25.32 13.82 33.13
CA GLN A 149 -26.02 15.04 33.54
C GLN A 149 -26.69 14.90 34.91
N LEU A 150 -27.32 13.77 35.21
CA LEU A 150 -27.88 13.50 36.54
C LEU A 150 -26.77 13.54 37.61
N LEU A 151 -25.63 12.90 37.34
CA LEU A 151 -24.46 12.88 38.23
C LEU A 151 -23.77 14.26 38.37
N GLY A 152 -23.86 15.11 37.34
CA GLY A 152 -23.37 16.49 37.39
C GLY A 152 -24.27 17.43 38.21
N ASP A 153 -25.59 17.32 38.04
CA ASP A 153 -26.59 18.05 38.85
C ASP A 153 -26.59 17.58 40.32
N PHE A 154 -26.36 16.28 40.56
CA PHE A 154 -26.37 15.65 41.87
C PHE A 154 -25.07 14.87 42.16
N PRO A 155 -23.94 15.53 42.48
CA PRO A 155 -22.68 14.87 42.83
C PRO A 155 -22.76 13.91 44.04
N GLN A 156 -23.85 13.97 44.82
CA GLN A 156 -24.19 13.00 45.86
C GLN A 156 -24.45 11.59 45.30
N CYS A 157 -24.81 11.48 44.02
CA CYS A 157 -25.05 10.21 43.32
C CYS A 157 -23.77 9.57 42.76
N LEU A 158 -22.61 10.24 42.79
CA LEU A 158 -21.34 9.68 42.31
C LEU A 158 -20.84 8.57 43.26
N PRO A 159 -20.39 7.39 42.76
CA PRO A 159 -19.94 6.29 43.61
C PRO A 159 -18.79 6.70 44.54
N ARG A 160 -19.01 6.64 45.86
CA ARG A 160 -18.09 7.23 46.84
C ARG A 160 -17.01 6.26 47.34
N GLY A 161 -15.82 6.81 47.58
CA GLY A 161 -14.69 6.10 48.18
C GLY A 161 -13.75 5.49 47.14
N ARG A 162 -12.44 5.55 47.43
CA ARG A 162 -11.31 5.38 46.50
C ARG A 162 -11.35 4.16 45.56
N LYS A 163 -12.01 3.06 45.94
CA LYS A 163 -12.20 1.89 45.07
C LYS A 163 -13.38 2.03 44.09
N LEU A 164 -14.47 2.65 44.52
CA LEU A 164 -15.70 2.78 43.73
C LEU A 164 -15.63 3.97 42.76
N SER A 165 -15.06 5.10 43.17
CA SER A 165 -14.83 6.24 42.27
C SER A 165 -13.83 5.89 41.17
N LEU A 166 -12.73 5.19 41.52
CA LEU A 166 -11.78 4.61 40.57
C LEU A 166 -12.45 3.64 39.59
N ALA A 167 -13.19 2.64 40.09
CA ALA A 167 -13.88 1.68 39.24
C ALA A 167 -14.89 2.35 38.30
N PHE A 168 -15.64 3.35 38.79
CA PHE A 168 -16.53 4.15 37.96
C PHE A 168 -15.79 4.86 36.81
N CYS A 169 -14.68 5.52 37.11
CA CYS A 169 -13.87 6.20 36.09
C CYS A 169 -13.32 5.23 35.03
N GLN A 170 -12.77 4.09 35.44
CA GLN A 170 -12.24 3.08 34.51
C GLN A 170 -13.34 2.48 33.62
N GLN A 171 -14.50 2.13 34.18
CA GLN A 171 -15.63 1.61 33.40
C GLN A 171 -16.25 2.69 32.49
N LEU A 172 -16.15 3.98 32.86
CA LEU A 172 -16.59 5.08 32.01
C LEU A 172 -15.64 5.29 30.82
N VAL A 173 -14.32 5.16 31.01
CA VAL A 173 -13.34 5.12 29.91
C VAL A 173 -13.63 3.96 28.95
N ARG A 174 -13.87 2.75 29.47
CA ARG A 174 -14.27 1.59 28.66
C ARG A 174 -15.60 1.80 27.94
N SER A 175 -16.55 2.50 28.55
CA SER A 175 -17.83 2.85 27.90
C SER A 175 -17.62 3.82 26.73
N ILE A 176 -16.80 4.86 26.92
CA ILE A 176 -16.43 5.80 25.85
C ILE A 176 -15.73 5.07 24.69
N ALA A 177 -14.90 4.07 24.99
CA ALA A 177 -14.27 3.22 23.98
C ALA A 177 -15.26 2.39 23.14
N HIS A 178 -16.51 2.21 23.60
CA HIS A 178 -17.57 1.51 22.85
C HIS A 178 -18.55 2.46 22.16
N PHE A 179 -18.36 3.79 22.25
CA PHE A 179 -19.27 4.75 21.65
C PHE A 179 -19.20 4.75 20.12
N GLN A 180 -20.35 4.63 19.47
CA GLN A 180 -20.51 4.68 18.02
C GLN A 180 -21.69 5.59 17.68
N SER A 181 -21.66 6.23 16.50
CA SER A 181 -22.82 6.96 16.00
C SER A 181 -23.86 5.97 15.47
N GLN A 182 -25.14 6.21 15.76
CA GLN A 182 -26.26 5.39 15.25
C GLN A 182 -26.70 5.79 13.83
N GLY A 183 -26.12 6.85 13.26
CA GLY A 183 -26.44 7.34 11.93
C GLY A 183 -25.38 8.25 11.34
N SER A 184 -25.51 8.52 10.04
CA SER A 184 -24.56 9.30 9.23
C SER A 184 -25.01 10.74 8.98
N ARG A 185 -26.19 11.16 9.47
CA ARG A 185 -26.71 12.51 9.21
C ARG A 185 -26.00 13.52 10.08
N GLU A 186 -25.76 14.72 9.56
CA GLU A 186 -24.96 15.73 10.26
C GLU A 186 -25.56 16.13 11.62
N SER A 187 -26.90 16.18 11.74
CA SER A 187 -27.60 16.44 13.00
C SER A 187 -27.36 15.36 14.06
N GLU A 188 -27.29 14.09 13.65
CA GLU A 188 -27.02 12.94 14.52
C GLU A 188 -25.55 12.95 14.97
N LEU A 189 -24.62 13.25 14.05
CA LEU A 189 -23.19 13.38 14.35
C LEU A 189 -22.88 14.55 15.29
N ARG A 190 -23.51 15.72 15.08
CA ARG A 190 -23.42 16.88 16.01
C ARG A 190 -23.95 16.52 17.40
N LEU A 191 -25.08 15.82 17.48
CA LEU A 191 -25.67 15.36 18.74
C LEU A 191 -24.76 14.34 19.45
N TYR A 192 -24.20 13.38 18.72
CA TYR A 192 -23.24 12.41 19.23
C TYR A 192 -21.99 13.09 19.81
N VAL A 193 -21.36 14.02 19.08
CA VAL A 193 -20.21 14.80 19.59
C VAL A 193 -20.58 15.57 20.86
N SER A 194 -21.77 16.16 20.93
CA SER A 194 -22.27 16.83 22.14
C SER A 194 -22.39 15.88 23.34
N GLN A 195 -22.99 14.70 23.14
CA GLN A 195 -23.15 13.66 24.16
C GLN A 195 -21.79 13.17 24.70
N VAL A 196 -20.83 12.87 23.83
CA VAL A 196 -19.46 12.47 24.24
C VAL A 196 -18.74 13.62 24.96
N THR A 197 -18.94 14.86 24.53
CA THR A 197 -18.38 16.06 25.20
C THR A 197 -18.95 16.25 26.61
N GLN A 198 -20.22 15.89 26.83
CA GLN A 198 -20.87 15.90 28.15
C GLN A 198 -20.33 14.79 29.06
N VAL A 199 -20.20 13.56 28.56
CA VAL A 199 -19.64 12.41 29.32
C VAL A 199 -18.19 12.68 29.73
N SER A 200 -17.34 13.11 28.79
CA SER A 200 -15.97 13.51 29.07
C SER A 200 -15.89 14.73 30.00
N GLY A 201 -16.88 15.63 29.94
CA GLY A 201 -17.04 16.76 30.86
C GLY A 201 -17.20 16.33 32.32
N LEU A 202 -18.05 15.34 32.61
CA LEU A 202 -18.17 14.79 33.96
C LEU A 202 -16.86 14.14 34.41
N LEU A 203 -16.23 13.32 33.57
CA LEU A 203 -14.99 12.62 33.96
C LEU A 203 -13.85 13.61 34.27
N ARG A 204 -13.71 14.70 33.48
CA ARG A 204 -12.80 15.81 33.80
C ARG A 204 -13.16 16.56 35.09
N SER A 205 -14.43 16.56 35.51
CA SER A 205 -14.86 17.12 36.80
C SER A 205 -14.45 16.20 37.96
N ILE A 206 -14.63 14.88 37.81
CA ILE A 206 -14.21 13.88 38.80
C ILE A 206 -12.69 13.92 39.00
N TRP A 207 -11.90 13.98 37.92
CA TRP A 207 -10.44 14.12 38.00
C TRP A 207 -9.96 15.41 38.71
N LYS A 208 -10.78 16.48 38.73
CA LYS A 208 -10.50 17.71 39.50
C LYS A 208 -10.89 17.58 40.97
N ALA A 209 -11.91 16.80 41.30
CA ALA A 209 -12.37 16.58 42.66
C ALA A 209 -11.57 15.49 43.41
N GLU A 210 -11.21 14.41 42.71
CA GLU A 210 -10.39 13.30 43.23
C GLU A 210 -9.18 13.04 42.30
N PRO A 211 -8.08 13.83 42.41
CA PRO A 211 -6.91 13.71 41.51
C PRO A 211 -6.27 12.32 41.46
N ASP A 212 -6.38 11.53 42.53
CA ASP A 212 -6.01 10.11 42.60
C ASP A 212 -6.62 9.25 41.47
N THR A 213 -7.78 9.64 40.93
CA THR A 213 -8.46 8.90 39.87
C THR A 213 -7.88 9.16 38.47
N LEU A 214 -7.13 10.25 38.28
CA LEU A 214 -6.64 10.69 36.96
C LEU A 214 -5.67 9.69 36.32
N LEU A 215 -4.56 9.39 36.99
CA LEU A 215 -3.52 8.50 36.44
C LEU A 215 -4.07 7.09 36.13
N PRO A 216 -4.82 6.42 37.03
CA PRO A 216 -5.45 5.13 36.72
C PRO A 216 -6.47 5.17 35.58
N SER A 217 -7.20 6.29 35.40
CA SER A 217 -8.12 6.47 34.27
C SER A 217 -7.36 6.58 32.94
N LEU A 218 -6.19 7.23 32.95
CA LEU A 218 -5.33 7.33 31.77
C LEU A 218 -4.58 6.01 31.50
N GLN A 219 -4.20 5.26 32.52
CA GLN A 219 -3.66 3.90 32.37
C GLN A 219 -4.70 2.95 31.73
N GLU A 220 -5.97 3.05 32.13
CA GLU A 220 -7.06 2.32 31.49
C GLU A 220 -7.24 2.71 30.01
N LEU A 221 -7.20 4.01 29.70
CA LEU A 221 -7.26 4.52 28.33
C LEU A 221 -6.10 3.97 27.49
N PHE A 222 -4.89 3.90 28.06
CA PHE A 222 -3.71 3.32 27.41
C PHE A 222 -3.86 1.82 27.17
N ALA A 223 -4.32 1.04 28.16
CA ALA A 223 -4.56 -0.39 28.02
C ALA A 223 -5.60 -0.70 26.93
N VAL A 224 -6.63 0.15 26.78
CA VAL A 224 -7.64 0.05 25.73
C VAL A 224 -7.03 0.27 24.34
N ILE A 225 -6.22 1.31 24.13
CA ILE A 225 -5.63 1.57 22.79
C ILE A 225 -4.46 0.64 22.45
N SER A 226 -3.71 0.14 23.44
CA SER A 226 -2.60 -0.80 23.23
C SER A 226 -3.06 -2.27 23.11
N SER A 227 -4.37 -2.54 23.19
CA SER A 227 -4.94 -3.87 23.00
C SER A 227 -4.69 -4.40 21.58
N THR A 228 -4.23 -5.65 21.47
CA THR A 228 -4.06 -6.34 20.18
C THR A 228 -5.25 -7.27 19.85
N ASP A 229 -6.38 -7.12 20.53
CA ASP A 229 -7.61 -7.86 20.26
C ASP A 229 -8.23 -7.39 18.93
N THR A 230 -8.30 -8.29 17.95
CA THR A 230 -8.87 -8.00 16.61
C THR A 230 -10.39 -8.00 16.59
N SER A 231 -11.06 -8.46 17.66
CA SER A 231 -12.52 -8.45 17.78
C SER A 231 -13.10 -7.13 18.29
N PHE A 232 -12.24 -6.22 18.80
CA PHE A 232 -12.66 -4.96 19.42
C PHE A 232 -11.77 -3.78 18.98
N GLU A 233 -12.35 -2.88 18.17
CA GLU A 233 -11.74 -1.60 17.82
C GLU A 233 -12.30 -0.46 18.70
N PRO A 234 -11.47 0.21 19.53
CA PRO A 234 -11.91 1.28 20.42
C PRO A 234 -12.22 2.58 19.67
N SER A 235 -13.32 3.22 20.08
CA SER A 235 -13.81 4.46 19.49
C SER A 235 -12.84 5.64 19.61
N VAL A 236 -12.72 6.40 18.51
CA VAL A 236 -12.08 7.72 18.47
C VAL A 236 -12.72 8.74 19.42
N ALA A 237 -13.89 8.44 20.00
CA ALA A 237 -14.48 9.20 21.11
C ALA A 237 -13.55 9.36 22.31
N LEU A 238 -12.58 8.44 22.52
CA LEU A 238 -11.53 8.56 23.54
C LEU A 238 -10.69 9.84 23.40
N ALA A 239 -10.57 10.41 22.19
CA ALA A 239 -9.90 11.68 21.94
C ALA A 239 -10.51 12.84 22.77
N SER A 240 -11.80 12.77 23.13
CA SER A 240 -12.46 13.78 23.97
C SER A 240 -11.92 13.88 25.40
N LEU A 241 -11.21 12.86 25.86
CA LEU A 241 -10.59 12.81 27.20
C LEU A 241 -9.22 13.48 27.23
N VAL A 242 -8.46 13.38 26.15
CA VAL A 242 -7.01 13.67 26.15
C VAL A 242 -6.64 15.13 25.86
N GLN A 243 -7.62 15.97 25.48
CA GLN A 243 -7.40 17.38 25.07
C GLN A 243 -6.89 18.31 26.19
N HIS A 244 -7.03 17.93 27.46
CA HIS A 244 -6.76 18.82 28.61
C HIS A 244 -5.83 18.18 29.66
N ILE A 245 -4.99 17.24 29.24
CA ILE A 245 -4.05 16.53 30.12
C ILE A 245 -2.69 17.26 30.15
N PRO A 246 -2.10 17.51 31.34
CA PRO A 246 -0.81 18.18 31.44
C PRO A 246 0.32 17.42 30.73
N LEU A 247 1.20 18.15 30.03
CA LEU A 247 2.33 17.61 29.25
C LEU A 247 3.24 16.66 30.06
N GLN A 248 3.40 16.92 31.35
CA GLN A 248 4.15 16.05 32.27
C GLN A 248 3.52 14.64 32.38
N MET A 249 2.19 14.56 32.46
CA MET A 249 1.46 13.29 32.53
C MET A 249 1.53 12.53 31.20
N ILE A 250 1.44 13.23 30.07
CA ILE A 250 1.69 12.67 28.72
C ILE A 250 3.09 12.05 28.68
N THR A 251 4.10 12.76 29.16
CA THR A 251 5.50 12.32 29.15
C THR A 251 5.72 11.07 30.01
N VAL A 252 5.06 10.97 31.17
CA VAL A 252 5.11 9.79 32.04
C VAL A 252 4.43 8.58 31.39
N LEU A 253 3.25 8.75 30.80
CA LEU A 253 2.49 7.67 30.16
C LEU A 253 3.19 7.14 28.90
N ILE A 254 3.67 8.03 28.03
CA ILE A 254 4.43 7.65 26.83
C ILE A 254 5.72 6.92 27.20
N ARG A 255 6.48 7.41 28.20
CA ARG A 255 7.67 6.71 28.69
C ARG A 255 7.33 5.33 29.24
N SER A 256 6.26 5.22 30.04
CA SER A 256 5.81 3.92 30.56
C SER A 256 5.41 2.95 29.44
N LEU A 257 4.90 3.43 28.31
CA LEU A 257 4.57 2.59 27.16
C LEU A 257 5.81 2.14 26.37
N THR A 258 6.82 3.01 26.20
CA THR A 258 7.99 2.70 25.35
C THR A 258 9.18 2.10 26.08
N THR A 259 9.27 2.20 27.42
CA THR A 259 10.39 1.67 28.21
C THR A 259 10.04 0.48 29.11
N ASP A 260 8.78 0.03 29.15
CA ASP A 260 8.39 -1.17 29.91
C ASP A 260 8.68 -2.43 29.07
N PRO A 261 9.56 -3.35 29.51
CA PRO A 261 9.93 -4.55 28.75
C PRO A 261 8.79 -5.57 28.60
N ASN A 262 7.66 -5.40 29.30
CA ASN A 262 6.48 -6.25 29.16
C ASN A 262 5.58 -5.82 27.99
N VAL A 263 5.75 -4.61 27.44
CA VAL A 263 4.96 -4.10 26.32
C VAL A 263 5.48 -4.66 25.00
N LYS A 264 4.63 -5.40 24.29
CA LYS A 264 4.95 -5.96 22.97
C LYS A 264 4.92 -4.88 21.89
N ASP A 265 5.77 -5.03 20.87
CA ASP A 265 5.82 -4.16 19.70
C ASP A 265 4.45 -3.97 19.04
N ALA A 266 3.66 -5.04 18.86
CA ALA A 266 2.30 -4.96 18.34
C ALA A 266 1.37 -4.05 19.17
N SER A 267 1.54 -4.00 20.50
CA SER A 267 0.78 -3.08 21.38
C SER A 267 1.21 -1.63 21.23
N MET A 268 2.51 -1.38 20.94
CA MET A 268 3.00 -0.04 20.60
C MET A 268 2.49 0.41 19.21
N THR A 269 2.47 -0.49 18.23
CA THR A 269 1.89 -0.26 16.89
C THR A 269 0.41 0.11 16.99
N GLN A 270 -0.40 -0.66 17.72
CA GLN A 270 -1.83 -0.38 17.91
C GLN A 270 -2.08 0.94 18.64
N ALA A 271 -1.32 1.22 19.71
CA ALA A 271 -1.42 2.50 20.42
C ALA A 271 -1.11 3.69 19.49
N LEU A 272 -0.05 3.61 18.66
CA LEU A 272 0.29 4.68 17.73
C LEU A 272 -0.78 4.86 16.64
N CYS A 273 -1.24 3.77 16.01
CA CYS A 273 -2.33 3.80 15.03
C CYS A 273 -3.56 4.51 15.58
N ARG A 274 -4.03 4.13 16.78
CA ARG A 274 -5.24 4.68 17.40
C ARG A 274 -5.08 6.11 17.89
N MET A 275 -3.89 6.51 18.35
CA MET A 275 -3.57 7.92 18.62
C MET A 275 -3.59 8.78 17.35
N ILE A 276 -3.20 8.24 16.19
CA ILE A 276 -3.31 8.94 14.90
C ILE A 276 -4.79 9.02 14.48
N ASP A 277 -5.57 7.95 14.66
CA ASP A 277 -7.00 7.93 14.32
C ASP A 277 -7.82 8.91 15.16
N TRP A 278 -7.38 9.28 16.37
CA TRP A 278 -7.96 10.38 17.17
C TRP A 278 -7.97 11.74 16.44
N LEU A 279 -7.13 11.98 15.43
CA LEU A 279 -7.22 13.17 14.57
C LEU A 279 -8.53 13.19 13.73
N SER A 280 -9.27 12.07 13.68
CA SER A 280 -10.62 12.02 13.10
C SER A 280 -11.72 12.49 14.06
N TRP A 281 -11.41 12.76 15.33
CA TRP A 281 -12.37 13.35 16.27
C TRP A 281 -12.63 14.83 15.95
N PRO A 282 -13.89 15.29 15.78
CA PRO A 282 -14.18 16.65 15.32
C PRO A 282 -13.69 17.79 16.23
N LEU A 283 -13.33 17.49 17.48
CA LEU A 283 -12.79 18.44 18.46
C LEU A 283 -11.34 18.11 18.88
N ALA A 284 -10.58 17.44 18.00
CA ALA A 284 -9.15 17.18 18.20
C ALA A 284 -8.31 18.45 17.96
N GLN A 285 -8.00 19.18 19.05
CA GLN A 285 -7.17 20.39 19.02
C GLN A 285 -5.73 20.15 19.53
N HIS A 286 -5.54 19.12 20.36
CA HIS A 286 -4.27 18.83 21.06
C HIS A 286 -3.86 17.34 20.97
N VAL A 287 -4.24 16.67 19.87
CA VAL A 287 -3.94 15.24 19.64
C VAL A 287 -2.52 15.06 19.09
N GLU A 288 -2.04 16.01 18.28
CA GLU A 288 -0.66 16.06 17.77
C GLU A 288 0.38 15.96 18.89
N THR A 289 0.10 16.56 20.05
CA THR A 289 0.98 16.51 21.22
C THR A 289 1.19 15.08 21.71
N TRP A 290 0.16 14.23 21.67
CA TRP A 290 0.27 12.81 22.02
C TRP A 290 0.96 12.00 20.93
N VAL A 291 0.56 12.18 19.67
CA VAL A 291 1.13 11.47 18.52
C VAL A 291 2.62 11.77 18.37
N ILE A 292 3.02 13.04 18.40
CA ILE A 292 4.42 13.47 18.30
C ILE A 292 5.23 13.03 19.52
N ALA A 293 4.65 13.01 20.72
CA ALA A 293 5.32 12.44 21.90
C ALA A 293 5.59 10.94 21.72
N LEU A 294 4.63 10.15 21.20
CA LEU A 294 4.82 8.72 20.96
C LEU A 294 5.81 8.44 19.82
N LEU A 295 5.73 9.19 18.70
CA LEU A 295 6.69 9.08 17.59
C LEU A 295 8.13 9.33 18.08
N LYS A 296 8.35 10.38 18.90
CA LYS A 296 9.66 10.66 19.52
C LYS A 296 10.06 9.62 20.56
N GLY A 297 9.09 9.12 21.34
CA GLY A 297 9.32 8.07 22.33
C GLY A 297 9.81 6.76 21.71
N LEU A 298 9.18 6.33 20.62
CA LEU A 298 9.56 5.14 19.84
C LEU A 298 10.90 5.30 19.14
N ALA A 299 11.20 6.49 18.60
CA ALA A 299 12.50 6.79 18.00
C ALA A 299 13.63 6.75 19.04
N ALA A 300 13.38 7.24 20.27
CA ALA A 300 14.34 7.19 21.37
C ALA A 300 14.64 5.76 21.86
N VAL A 301 13.71 4.80 21.67
CA VAL A 301 13.93 3.37 21.93
C VAL A 301 14.20 2.56 20.63
N GLN A 302 14.59 3.25 19.56
CA GLN A 302 15.04 2.67 18.29
C GLN A 302 14.01 1.75 17.58
N LYS A 303 12.72 1.91 17.85
CA LYS A 303 11.62 1.13 17.22
C LYS A 303 11.26 1.67 15.83
N PHE A 304 12.26 1.77 14.96
CA PHE A 304 12.13 2.40 13.64
C PHE A 304 11.18 1.65 12.70
N THR A 305 11.12 0.32 12.73
CA THR A 305 10.18 -0.46 11.90
C THR A 305 8.72 -0.06 12.16
N ILE A 306 8.31 0.02 13.44
CA ILE A 306 6.97 0.49 13.84
C ILE A 306 6.69 1.90 13.29
N LEU A 307 7.68 2.79 13.35
CA LEU A 307 7.56 4.16 12.85
C LEU A 307 7.42 4.21 11.32
N ILE A 308 8.12 3.33 10.59
CA ILE A 308 8.05 3.21 9.14
C ILE A 308 6.68 2.69 8.72
N ASP A 309 6.28 1.53 9.26
CA ASP A 309 5.06 0.82 8.87
C ASP A 309 3.80 1.64 9.19
N VAL A 310 3.73 2.23 10.39
CA VAL A 310 2.58 3.06 10.79
C VAL A 310 2.55 4.39 10.03
N THR A 311 3.70 4.95 9.63
CA THR A 311 3.72 6.12 8.73
C THR A 311 3.13 5.73 7.37
N LEU A 312 3.61 4.66 6.73
CA LEU A 312 3.08 4.20 5.43
C LEU A 312 1.58 3.85 5.50
N LEU A 313 1.11 3.29 6.62
CA LEU A 313 -0.28 2.91 6.83
C LEU A 313 -1.24 4.10 7.11
N LYS A 314 -0.75 5.20 7.71
CA LYS A 314 -1.61 6.27 8.23
C LYS A 314 -1.38 7.66 7.63
N ILE A 315 -0.31 7.90 6.87
CA ILE A 315 0.04 9.25 6.43
C ILE A 315 -1.03 9.90 5.52
N GLU A 316 -1.70 9.12 4.67
CA GLU A 316 -2.86 9.57 3.88
C GLU A 316 -4.04 10.01 4.77
N LEU A 317 -4.29 9.30 5.89
CA LEU A 317 -5.34 9.69 6.83
C LEU A 317 -5.02 11.03 7.47
N VAL A 318 -3.77 11.23 7.91
CA VAL A 318 -3.28 12.50 8.49
C VAL A 318 -3.39 13.64 7.48
N PHE A 319 -2.96 13.42 6.23
CA PHE A 319 -3.10 14.42 5.16
C PHE A 319 -4.57 14.76 4.89
N ASN A 320 -5.46 13.77 4.88
CA ASN A 320 -6.90 13.99 4.75
C ASN A 320 -7.54 14.68 5.97
N ARG A 321 -6.86 14.83 7.11
CA ARG A 321 -7.32 15.70 8.21
C ARG A 321 -7.04 17.19 7.97
N LEU A 322 -6.14 17.55 7.04
CA LEU A 322 -5.81 18.96 6.74
C LEU A 322 -7.01 19.77 6.25
N TRP A 323 -8.01 19.14 5.61
CA TRP A 323 -9.25 19.80 5.20
C TRP A 323 -10.00 20.45 6.39
N PHE A 324 -10.00 19.81 7.56
CA PHE A 324 -10.81 20.20 8.73
C PHE A 324 -10.15 21.33 9.55
N PRO A 325 -10.70 22.56 9.59
CA PRO A 325 -10.00 23.73 10.13
C PRO A 325 -9.52 23.61 11.59
N LEU A 326 -10.27 22.90 12.44
CA LEU A 326 -9.93 22.74 13.87
C LEU A 326 -8.74 21.78 14.09
N VAL A 327 -8.61 20.75 13.26
CA VAL A 327 -7.57 19.71 13.39
C VAL A 327 -6.34 20.05 12.54
N ARG A 328 -6.51 20.83 11.46
CA ARG A 328 -5.48 21.18 10.47
C ARG A 328 -4.11 21.55 11.07
N PRO A 329 -3.99 22.39 12.13
CA PRO A 329 -2.66 22.71 12.69
C PRO A 329 -1.97 21.49 13.29
N GLY A 330 -2.71 20.66 14.03
CA GLY A 330 -2.19 19.44 14.63
C GLY A 330 -1.90 18.34 13.59
N ALA A 331 -2.79 18.17 12.61
CA ALA A 331 -2.57 17.28 11.49
C ALA A 331 -1.32 17.68 10.67
N LEU A 332 -1.10 18.98 10.42
CA LEU A 332 0.12 19.46 9.76
C LEU A 332 1.37 19.23 10.62
N ALA A 333 1.29 19.39 11.94
CA ALA A 333 2.42 19.11 12.84
C ALA A 333 2.80 17.62 12.84
N VAL A 334 1.82 16.71 12.88
CA VAL A 334 2.04 15.26 12.77
C VAL A 334 2.62 14.91 11.39
N LEU A 335 2.01 15.42 10.32
CA LEU A 335 2.44 15.19 8.94
C LEU A 335 3.88 15.67 8.71
N SER A 336 4.19 16.87 9.17
CA SER A 336 5.53 17.47 9.09
C SER A 336 6.55 16.60 9.82
N HIS A 337 6.24 16.12 11.03
CA HIS A 337 7.13 15.23 11.76
C HIS A 337 7.31 13.88 11.05
N MET A 338 6.24 13.27 10.53
CA MET A 338 6.31 12.01 9.76
C MET A 338 7.20 12.18 8.52
N LEU A 339 6.91 13.16 7.66
CA LEU A 339 7.64 13.38 6.41
C LEU A 339 9.10 13.78 6.64
N LEU A 340 9.36 14.69 7.58
CA LEU A 340 10.72 15.17 7.86
C LEU A 340 11.59 14.15 8.60
N SER A 341 11.01 13.13 9.23
CA SER A 341 11.77 12.05 9.85
C SER A 341 11.87 10.79 8.97
N PHE A 342 10.88 10.53 8.11
CA PHE A 342 10.90 9.48 7.08
C PHE A 342 11.77 9.93 5.89
N GLN A 343 13.10 9.91 6.06
CA GLN A 343 14.08 10.39 5.07
C GLN A 343 14.71 9.28 4.19
N HIS A 344 14.48 8.00 4.50
CA HIS A 344 15.15 6.87 3.87
C HIS A 344 14.47 6.38 2.57
N SER A 345 13.25 6.83 2.23
CA SER A 345 12.51 6.38 1.05
C SER A 345 11.43 7.40 0.64
N PRO A 346 11.26 7.72 -0.65
CA PRO A 346 10.24 8.67 -1.11
C PRO A 346 8.80 8.20 -0.89
N GLU A 347 8.59 6.91 -0.59
CA GLU A 347 7.29 6.24 -0.59
C GLU A 347 6.22 6.97 0.24
N ALA A 348 6.53 7.38 1.48
CA ALA A 348 5.58 8.08 2.34
C ALA A 348 5.19 9.47 1.81
N PHE A 349 6.10 10.19 1.14
CA PHE A 349 5.80 11.47 0.50
C PHE A 349 4.97 11.27 -0.78
N HIS A 350 5.32 10.25 -1.57
CA HIS A 350 4.69 9.96 -2.85
C HIS A 350 3.23 9.52 -2.73
N LEU A 351 2.84 8.85 -1.64
CA LEU A 351 1.42 8.57 -1.32
C LEU A 351 0.56 9.85 -1.26
N LEU A 352 1.15 11.00 -0.95
CA LEU A 352 0.43 12.26 -0.76
C LEU A 352 0.35 13.11 -2.02
N VAL A 353 1.31 12.96 -2.93
CA VAL A 353 1.46 13.77 -4.16
C VAL A 353 0.15 13.92 -4.94
N PRO A 354 -0.66 12.87 -5.19
CA PRO A 354 -1.94 12.99 -5.92
C PRO A 354 -2.96 13.95 -5.26
N HIS A 355 -2.82 14.20 -3.96
CA HIS A 355 -3.77 15.01 -3.18
C HIS A 355 -3.32 16.46 -2.97
N VAL A 356 -2.02 16.77 -3.15
CA VAL A 356 -1.44 18.10 -2.89
C VAL A 356 -2.07 19.19 -3.77
N VAL A 357 -2.16 18.95 -5.08
CA VAL A 357 -2.67 19.94 -6.06
C VAL A 357 -4.11 20.36 -5.72
N ASN A 358 -4.99 19.40 -5.44
CA ASN A 358 -6.39 19.64 -5.08
C ASN A 358 -6.53 20.42 -3.77
N LEU A 359 -5.70 20.09 -2.77
CA LEU A 359 -5.66 20.79 -1.48
C LEU A 359 -5.21 22.25 -1.65
N VAL A 360 -4.14 22.48 -2.42
CA VAL A 360 -3.58 23.82 -2.68
C VAL A 360 -4.58 24.70 -3.41
N HIS A 361 -5.17 24.24 -4.52
CA HIS A 361 -6.14 25.05 -5.28
C HIS A 361 -7.37 25.41 -4.45
N SER A 362 -7.91 24.47 -3.66
CA SER A 362 -9.05 24.76 -2.79
C SER A 362 -8.73 25.85 -1.78
N PHE A 363 -7.60 25.76 -1.07
CA PHE A 363 -7.26 26.76 -0.04
C PHE A 363 -6.75 28.09 -0.59
N LYS A 364 -6.15 28.12 -1.79
CA LYS A 364 -5.72 29.34 -2.47
C LYS A 364 -6.91 30.23 -2.85
N ASN A 365 -7.99 29.61 -3.37
CA ASN A 365 -9.16 30.32 -3.85
C ASN A 365 -10.08 30.84 -2.73
N ASN A 366 -9.90 30.40 -1.49
CA ASN A 366 -10.79 30.72 -0.36
C ASN A 366 -10.57 32.12 0.28
N GLY A 367 -9.51 32.85 -0.08
CA GLY A 367 -9.25 34.23 0.40
C GLY A 367 -8.96 34.42 1.90
N LEU A 368 -9.07 33.36 2.72
CA LEU A 368 -8.91 33.44 4.17
C LEU A 368 -7.42 33.57 4.59
N PRO A 369 -7.02 34.57 5.40
CA PRO A 369 -5.64 34.73 5.87
C PRO A 369 -5.07 33.51 6.60
N SER A 370 -5.92 32.80 7.37
CA SER A 370 -5.55 31.55 8.03
C SER A 370 -5.26 30.39 7.07
N SER A 371 -5.87 30.41 5.88
CA SER A 371 -5.59 29.44 4.81
C SER A 371 -4.31 29.80 4.05
N ALA A 372 -4.03 31.08 3.83
CA ALA A 372 -2.74 31.53 3.29
C ALA A 372 -1.57 31.17 4.22
N ALA A 373 -1.69 31.46 5.53
CA ALA A 373 -0.67 31.11 6.52
C ALA A 373 -0.43 29.59 6.63
N PHE A 374 -1.49 28.78 6.51
CA PHE A 374 -1.39 27.32 6.40
C PHE A 374 -0.67 26.88 5.11
N LEU A 375 -1.03 27.45 3.97
CA LEU A 375 -0.41 27.10 2.69
C LEU A 375 1.09 27.38 2.68
N VAL A 376 1.55 28.49 3.25
CA VAL A 376 2.99 28.80 3.40
C VAL A 376 3.75 27.69 4.14
N GLN A 377 3.18 27.18 5.24
CA GLN A 377 3.80 26.09 6.01
C GLN A 377 3.77 24.76 5.25
N LEU A 378 2.68 24.48 4.53
CA LEU A 378 2.57 23.30 3.67
C LEU A 378 3.58 23.36 2.51
N THR A 379 3.71 24.50 1.81
CA THR A 379 4.65 24.63 0.69
C THR A 379 6.10 24.55 1.13
N GLU A 380 6.44 25.05 2.32
CA GLU A 380 7.78 24.86 2.90
C GLU A 380 8.10 23.38 3.09
N LEU A 381 7.17 22.61 3.67
CA LEU A 381 7.29 21.16 3.86
C LEU A 381 7.38 20.40 2.52
N ILE A 382 6.50 20.71 1.57
CA ILE A 382 6.47 20.10 0.24
C ILE A 382 7.77 20.42 -0.55
N HIS A 383 8.29 21.65 -0.47
CA HIS A 383 9.59 22.00 -1.06
C HIS A 383 10.75 21.25 -0.41
N CYS A 384 10.75 21.06 0.92
CA CYS A 384 11.76 20.23 1.58
C CYS A 384 11.71 18.77 1.09
N MET A 385 10.52 18.21 0.91
CA MET A 385 10.34 16.86 0.38
C MET A 385 10.75 16.71 -1.09
N MET A 386 10.38 17.64 -1.97
CA MET A 386 10.78 17.58 -3.39
C MET A 386 12.28 17.81 -3.60
N TYR A 387 12.93 18.60 -2.74
CA TYR A 387 14.39 18.76 -2.74
C TYR A 387 15.08 17.48 -2.23
N HIS A 388 14.62 16.94 -1.11
CA HIS A 388 15.18 15.72 -0.53
C HIS A 388 14.99 14.51 -1.45
N TYR A 389 13.80 14.34 -2.02
CA TYR A 389 13.46 13.29 -2.99
C TYR A 389 13.48 13.80 -4.43
N SER A 390 14.56 14.48 -4.81
CA SER A 390 14.82 14.91 -6.18
C SER A 390 15.01 13.72 -7.14
N GLY A 391 14.62 13.91 -8.42
CA GLY A 391 14.69 12.89 -9.48
C GLY A 391 13.36 12.56 -10.18
N PHE A 392 12.24 13.14 -9.75
CA PHE A 392 10.90 12.84 -10.27
C PHE A 392 10.20 14.07 -10.89
N PRO A 393 10.73 14.70 -11.96
CA PRO A 393 10.17 15.93 -12.52
C PRO A 393 8.73 15.75 -13.00
N GLU A 394 8.45 14.68 -13.77
CA GLU A 394 7.11 14.31 -14.27
C GLU A 394 6.03 14.09 -13.20
N LEU A 395 6.43 13.97 -11.93
CA LEU A 395 5.56 13.75 -10.77
C LEU A 395 5.36 15.05 -9.96
N TYR A 396 6.34 15.96 -9.99
CA TYR A 396 6.34 17.19 -9.20
C TYR A 396 5.91 18.43 -10.00
N GLU A 397 6.00 18.42 -11.33
CA GLU A 397 5.61 19.55 -12.19
C GLU A 397 4.20 20.11 -11.87
N PRO A 398 3.15 19.28 -11.69
CA PRO A 398 1.81 19.78 -11.35
C PRO A 398 1.73 20.42 -9.96
N ILE A 399 2.57 19.98 -9.02
CA ILE A 399 2.68 20.58 -7.68
C ILE A 399 3.41 21.92 -7.77
N LEU A 400 4.52 21.98 -8.51
CA LEU A 400 5.29 23.21 -8.72
C LEU A 400 4.43 24.31 -9.35
N GLU A 401 3.64 23.98 -10.37
CA GLU A 401 2.70 24.91 -11.00
C GLU A 401 1.58 25.38 -10.06
N ALA A 402 1.07 24.50 -9.18
CA ALA A 402 0.06 24.86 -8.19
C ALA A 402 0.60 25.81 -7.11
N ILE A 403 1.88 25.70 -6.74
CA ILE A 403 2.51 26.45 -5.64
C ILE A 403 3.40 27.62 -6.08
N LYS A 404 3.53 27.91 -7.37
CA LYS A 404 4.49 28.91 -7.92
C LYS A 404 4.38 30.34 -7.39
N GLU A 405 3.22 30.73 -6.86
CA GLU A 405 2.97 32.05 -6.24
C GLU A 405 3.23 32.07 -4.72
N LEU A 406 3.56 30.93 -4.12
CA LEU A 406 3.80 30.76 -2.68
C LEU A 406 5.31 30.79 -2.38
N PRO A 407 5.74 31.22 -1.18
CA PRO A 407 7.14 31.46 -0.89
C PRO A 407 7.97 30.17 -0.85
N LYS A 408 8.91 30.06 -1.78
CA LYS A 408 9.91 28.99 -1.84
C LYS A 408 11.02 29.21 -0.78
N PRO A 409 11.29 28.24 0.11
CA PRO A 409 12.39 28.35 1.07
C PRO A 409 13.76 28.29 0.38
N SER A 410 14.78 28.91 0.97
CA SER A 410 16.17 28.84 0.49
C SER A 410 16.75 27.43 0.68
N GLU A 411 17.72 27.07 -0.16
CA GLU A 411 18.38 25.76 -0.09
C GLU A 411 19.06 25.51 1.27
N GLU A 412 19.63 26.55 1.88
CA GLU A 412 20.19 26.51 3.23
C GLU A 412 19.13 26.21 4.29
N LYS A 413 17.94 26.84 4.18
CA LYS A 413 16.81 26.59 5.09
C LYS A 413 16.28 25.16 4.93
N ILE A 414 16.17 24.66 3.69
CA ILE A 414 15.77 23.26 3.42
C ILE A 414 16.75 22.28 4.07
N LYS A 415 18.07 22.47 3.86
CA LYS A 415 19.11 21.62 4.47
C LYS A 415 19.05 21.65 6.00
N LEU A 416 18.82 22.83 6.59
CA LEU A 416 18.67 22.97 8.04
C LEU A 416 17.45 22.19 8.57
N ILE A 417 16.30 22.30 7.92
CA ILE A 417 15.04 21.62 8.30
C ILE A 417 15.19 20.09 8.23
N LEU A 418 15.80 19.56 7.16
CA LEU A 418 16.06 18.13 6.99
C LEU A 418 17.03 17.62 8.08
N ASN A 419 18.14 18.32 8.30
CA ASN A 419 19.15 17.94 9.30
C ASN A 419 18.63 17.94 10.74
N GLN A 420 17.66 18.79 11.08
CA GLN A 420 17.06 18.85 12.43
C GLN A 420 16.08 17.71 12.73
N SER A 421 15.65 16.94 11.72
CA SER A 421 14.41 16.15 11.80
C SER A 421 14.57 14.65 11.53
N ALA A 422 15.70 14.20 10.97
CA ALA A 422 15.91 12.80 10.59
C ALA A 422 15.85 11.84 11.79
N TRP A 423 15.29 10.64 11.61
CA TRP A 423 15.42 9.53 12.56
C TRP A 423 16.84 8.92 12.50
N THR A 424 17.85 9.65 12.97
CA THR A 424 19.24 9.17 13.04
C THR A 424 19.64 8.82 14.47
N SER A 425 20.38 7.71 14.62
CA SER A 425 20.75 7.10 15.91
C SER A 425 21.84 7.84 16.70
N GLN A 426 21.86 9.19 16.66
CA GLN A 426 22.95 10.02 17.20
C GLN A 426 22.51 11.17 18.12
N SER A 427 21.25 11.20 18.55
CA SER A 427 20.70 12.26 19.44
C SER A 427 21.11 12.13 20.93
N SER A 428 22.34 11.69 21.20
CA SER A 428 22.94 11.62 22.55
C SER A 428 24.01 12.71 22.78
N SER A 429 23.55 13.94 23.00
CA SER A 429 24.22 15.03 23.72
C SER A 429 25.76 15.03 23.83
N LEU A 430 26.48 15.44 22.78
CA LEU A 430 27.86 15.97 22.84
C LEU A 430 28.16 16.79 21.56
N PRO A 431 29.09 17.79 21.56
CA PRO A 431 29.29 18.68 20.42
C PRO A 431 29.98 18.04 19.20
N SER A 432 29.21 17.88 18.10
CA SER A 432 29.52 18.25 16.70
C SER A 432 30.88 17.90 16.05
N CYS A 433 31.73 17.03 16.63
CA CYS A 433 33.10 16.79 16.15
C CYS A 433 33.37 15.40 15.53
N LEU A 434 32.68 14.32 15.96
CA LEU A 434 33.11 12.94 15.62
C LEU A 434 32.17 12.15 14.68
N SER A 435 31.00 12.66 14.30
CA SER A 435 30.03 11.95 13.46
C SER A 435 30.38 11.85 11.96
N ARG A 436 31.39 12.58 11.47
CA ARG A 436 31.64 12.81 10.03
C ARG A 436 32.40 11.68 9.31
N LEU A 437 32.26 10.43 9.76
CA LEU A 437 33.09 9.30 9.30
C LEU A 437 32.36 8.22 8.48
N SER A 438 31.04 8.27 8.33
CA SER A 438 30.35 7.37 7.38
C SER A 438 30.36 7.97 5.97
N GLY A 439 31.12 7.36 5.06
CA GLY A 439 31.13 7.68 3.63
C GLY A 439 30.22 6.79 2.76
N LYS A 440 29.48 5.86 3.38
CA LYS A 440 28.58 4.91 2.69
C LYS A 440 27.10 5.25 2.96
N SER A 441 26.23 4.82 2.04
CA SER A 441 24.79 4.74 2.30
C SER A 441 24.51 3.87 3.54
N GLU A 442 23.45 4.21 4.28
CA GLU A 442 22.94 3.44 5.41
C GLU A 442 22.60 1.98 5.04
N THR A 443 22.33 1.72 3.76
CA THR A 443 22.14 0.37 3.19
C THR A 443 23.42 -0.47 3.06
N GLY A 444 24.60 0.13 3.27
CA GLY A 444 25.90 -0.48 2.98
C GLY A 444 26.24 -0.64 1.49
N LYS A 445 25.29 -0.37 0.59
CA LYS A 445 25.42 -0.41 -0.88
C LYS A 445 25.97 0.92 -1.43
N THR A 446 26.38 0.91 -2.71
CA THR A 446 26.91 2.08 -3.42
C THR A 446 26.06 2.37 -4.65
N GLY A 447 25.68 3.65 -4.85
CA GLY A 447 24.97 4.11 -6.05
C GLY A 447 25.87 4.33 -7.27
N LEU A 448 25.27 4.64 -8.42
CA LEU A 448 25.99 5.01 -9.64
C LEU A 448 25.65 6.43 -10.07
N VAL A 449 26.67 7.29 -10.17
CA VAL A 449 26.50 8.69 -10.57
C VAL A 449 26.05 8.76 -12.03
N ASN A 450 24.88 9.36 -12.26
CA ASN A 450 24.37 9.61 -13.60
C ASN A 450 25.28 10.60 -14.34
N LEU A 451 25.82 10.18 -15.49
CA LEU A 451 26.72 10.97 -16.35
C LEU A 451 25.95 11.83 -17.38
N GLY A 452 24.62 11.91 -17.25
CA GLY A 452 23.68 12.59 -18.15
C GLY A 452 22.89 11.58 -18.98
N ASN A 453 21.61 11.38 -18.64
CA ASN A 453 20.70 10.39 -19.25
C ASN A 453 21.21 8.93 -19.24
N THR A 454 22.06 8.56 -18.28
CA THR A 454 22.69 7.22 -18.18
C THR A 454 21.99 6.23 -17.23
N CYS A 455 20.80 6.57 -16.74
CA CYS A 455 20.03 5.76 -15.79
C CYS A 455 19.66 4.36 -16.33
N TYR A 456 19.52 4.21 -17.66
CA TYR A 456 19.34 2.92 -18.33
C TYR A 456 20.50 1.95 -18.05
N MET A 457 21.74 2.42 -18.18
CA MET A 457 22.96 1.66 -17.85
C MET A 457 23.04 1.42 -16.35
N ASN A 458 22.84 2.46 -15.53
CA ASN A 458 23.00 2.36 -14.08
C ASN A 458 22.06 1.30 -13.48
N SER A 459 20.80 1.25 -13.94
CA SER A 459 19.81 0.26 -13.50
C SER A 459 20.18 -1.17 -13.91
N VAL A 460 20.66 -1.37 -15.15
CA VAL A 460 21.13 -2.66 -15.65
C VAL A 460 22.36 -3.15 -14.88
N ILE A 461 23.32 -2.27 -14.61
CA ILE A 461 24.55 -2.63 -13.89
C ILE A 461 24.28 -2.95 -12.42
N GLN A 462 23.35 -2.26 -11.75
CA GLN A 462 22.95 -2.63 -10.39
C GLN A 462 22.20 -3.97 -10.34
N ALA A 463 21.34 -4.26 -11.32
CA ALA A 463 20.71 -5.57 -11.47
C ALA A 463 21.75 -6.70 -11.64
N LEU A 464 22.72 -6.53 -12.55
CA LEU A 464 23.81 -7.49 -12.78
C LEU A 464 24.78 -7.60 -11.60
N PHE A 465 25.02 -6.53 -10.84
CA PHE A 465 25.84 -6.55 -9.62
C PHE A 465 25.15 -7.29 -8.47
N MET A 466 23.81 -7.24 -8.41
CA MET A 466 23.00 -7.94 -7.41
C MET A 466 22.71 -9.40 -7.79
N ALA A 467 22.91 -9.80 -9.04
CA ALA A 467 23.02 -11.19 -9.47
C ALA A 467 24.32 -11.82 -8.89
N THR A 468 24.23 -12.28 -7.63
CA THR A 468 25.41 -12.55 -6.78
C THR A 468 26.41 -13.53 -7.38
N ASP A 469 25.96 -14.51 -8.14
CA ASP A 469 26.82 -15.58 -8.66
C ASP A 469 27.55 -15.10 -9.92
N PHE A 470 26.88 -14.32 -10.79
CA PHE A 470 27.56 -13.59 -11.87
C PHE A 470 28.60 -12.61 -11.30
N ARG A 471 28.25 -11.84 -10.25
CA ARG A 471 29.21 -10.95 -9.57
C ARG A 471 30.44 -11.71 -9.06
N ARG A 472 30.26 -12.82 -8.32
CA ARG A 472 31.39 -13.60 -7.78
C ARG A 472 32.28 -14.15 -8.88
N HIS A 473 31.71 -14.68 -9.96
CA HIS A 473 32.49 -15.14 -11.11
C HIS A 473 33.30 -13.99 -11.73
N VAL A 474 32.65 -12.85 -12.07
CA VAL A 474 33.34 -11.67 -12.64
C VAL A 474 34.46 -11.15 -11.73
N LEU A 475 34.27 -11.13 -10.40
CA LEU A 475 35.31 -10.74 -9.45
C LEU A 475 36.46 -11.76 -9.32
N SER A 476 36.23 -13.03 -9.65
CA SER A 476 37.26 -14.09 -9.60
C SER A 476 38.14 -14.20 -10.85
N LEU A 477 37.69 -13.70 -12.01
CA LEU A 477 38.39 -13.85 -13.30
C LEU A 477 39.82 -13.26 -13.28
N ASN A 478 40.82 -14.05 -13.65
CA ASN A 478 42.19 -13.56 -13.81
C ASN A 478 42.37 -12.91 -15.19
N LEU A 479 42.31 -11.57 -15.25
CA LEU A 479 42.32 -10.78 -16.49
C LEU A 479 43.58 -9.91 -16.60
N ASN A 480 44.72 -10.35 -16.07
CA ASN A 480 45.92 -9.52 -15.96
C ASN A 480 46.51 -9.15 -17.33
N GLY A 481 46.81 -7.86 -17.51
CA GLY A 481 47.28 -7.27 -18.77
C GLY A 481 46.19 -6.99 -19.82
N CYS A 482 44.96 -7.52 -19.68
CA CYS A 482 43.92 -7.40 -20.71
C CYS A 482 43.12 -6.08 -20.60
N ASN A 483 43.06 -5.29 -21.67
CA ASN A 483 42.21 -4.08 -21.77
C ASN A 483 40.74 -4.40 -22.15
N SER A 484 40.24 -5.55 -21.69
CA SER A 484 38.94 -6.10 -22.06
C SER A 484 37.76 -5.31 -21.47
N LEU A 485 36.58 -5.45 -22.06
CA LEU A 485 35.32 -4.97 -21.46
C LEU A 485 35.05 -5.70 -20.14
N MET A 486 35.33 -7.01 -20.08
CA MET A 486 35.19 -7.80 -18.84
C MET A 486 36.07 -7.27 -17.69
N ARG A 487 37.33 -6.86 -17.94
CA ARG A 487 38.18 -6.27 -16.86
C ARG A 487 37.64 -4.92 -16.38
N LYS A 488 36.97 -4.15 -17.26
CA LYS A 488 36.32 -2.88 -16.89
C LYS A 488 35.03 -3.11 -16.07
N LEU A 489 34.28 -4.17 -16.38
CA LEU A 489 33.14 -4.60 -15.55
C LEU A 489 33.61 -5.09 -14.17
N GLN A 490 34.66 -5.92 -14.12
CA GLN A 490 35.29 -6.39 -12.89
C GLN A 490 35.77 -5.21 -12.02
N HIS A 491 36.42 -4.20 -12.62
CA HIS A 491 36.83 -2.98 -11.92
C HIS A 491 35.62 -2.24 -11.34
N LEU A 492 34.54 -2.07 -12.11
CA LEU A 492 33.31 -1.43 -11.67
C LEU A 492 32.63 -2.18 -10.50
N PHE A 493 32.51 -3.51 -10.59
CA PHE A 493 31.97 -4.35 -9.51
C PHE A 493 32.84 -4.30 -8.26
N ALA A 494 34.16 -4.35 -8.38
CA ALA A 494 35.07 -4.25 -7.25
C ALA A 494 34.94 -2.89 -6.53
N PHE A 495 34.78 -1.80 -7.29
CA PHE A 495 34.48 -0.48 -6.72
C PHE A 495 33.11 -0.41 -6.05
N LEU A 496 32.05 -0.96 -6.65
CA LEU A 496 30.70 -1.02 -6.03
C LEU A 496 30.67 -1.80 -4.71
N ALA A 497 31.51 -2.83 -4.57
CA ALA A 497 31.61 -3.60 -3.32
C ALA A 497 32.44 -2.90 -2.22
N HIS A 498 33.55 -2.22 -2.58
CA HIS A 498 34.57 -1.80 -1.61
C HIS A 498 34.92 -0.30 -1.58
N THR A 499 34.29 0.56 -2.39
CA THR A 499 34.46 2.02 -2.24
C THR A 499 33.85 2.52 -0.94
N GLN A 500 34.38 3.62 -0.38
CA GLN A 500 33.86 4.33 0.78
C GLN A 500 33.11 5.62 0.36
N ARG A 501 32.51 5.59 -0.83
CA ARG A 501 31.68 6.67 -1.40
C ARG A 501 30.21 6.23 -1.44
N GLU A 502 29.32 7.20 -1.27
CA GLU A 502 27.87 7.04 -1.41
C GLU A 502 27.51 6.56 -2.83
N ALA A 503 28.20 7.09 -3.85
CA ALA A 503 28.07 6.69 -5.24
C ALA A 503 29.41 6.67 -5.99
N TYR A 504 29.53 5.79 -6.98
CA TYR A 504 30.69 5.68 -7.88
C TYR A 504 30.34 6.19 -9.28
N ALA A 505 31.31 6.77 -10.00
CA ALA A 505 31.08 7.36 -11.34
C ALA A 505 31.63 6.43 -12.45
N PRO A 506 30.80 5.67 -13.18
CA PRO A 506 31.23 4.55 -14.03
C PRO A 506 31.87 4.95 -15.38
N ARG A 507 32.57 6.09 -15.46
CA ARG A 507 33.03 6.71 -16.72
C ARG A 507 33.82 5.75 -17.63
N ILE A 508 34.86 5.11 -17.09
CA ILE A 508 35.73 4.16 -17.80
C ILE A 508 34.93 2.99 -18.42
N PHE A 509 33.84 2.59 -17.75
CA PHE A 509 32.98 1.50 -18.22
C PHE A 509 31.90 2.00 -19.19
N PHE A 510 31.33 3.19 -18.98
CA PHE A 510 30.40 3.84 -19.91
C PHE A 510 31.04 4.03 -21.31
N ASP A 511 32.24 4.63 -21.34
CA ASP A 511 32.96 4.90 -22.59
C ASP A 511 33.34 3.61 -23.34
N ALA A 512 33.51 2.49 -22.62
CA ALA A 512 33.84 1.19 -23.20
C ALA A 512 32.61 0.36 -23.60
N SER A 513 31.51 0.41 -22.83
CA SER A 513 30.34 -0.47 -22.97
C SER A 513 29.22 0.08 -23.85
N ARG A 514 29.20 1.38 -24.15
CA ARG A 514 28.16 2.02 -24.98
C ARG A 514 28.07 1.39 -26.38
N PRO A 515 26.87 1.04 -26.88
CA PRO A 515 26.65 0.64 -28.27
C PRO A 515 27.14 1.70 -29.26
N PRO A 516 27.73 1.34 -30.42
CA PRO A 516 28.24 2.31 -31.40
C PRO A 516 27.20 3.35 -31.83
N TRP A 517 25.95 2.92 -32.01
CA TRP A 517 24.81 3.75 -32.46
C TRP A 517 24.13 4.58 -31.34
N PHE A 518 24.49 4.38 -30.06
CA PHE A 518 23.93 5.15 -28.96
C PHE A 518 24.57 6.54 -28.85
N THR A 519 23.82 7.60 -29.18
CA THR A 519 24.25 9.00 -29.01
C THR A 519 24.57 9.30 -27.53
N PRO A 520 25.79 9.78 -27.19
CA PRO A 520 26.11 10.15 -25.82
C PRO A 520 25.18 11.23 -25.25
N ARG A 521 24.71 11.04 -24.01
CA ARG A 521 23.75 11.90 -23.28
C ARG A 521 22.32 11.95 -23.85
N SER A 522 21.95 11.12 -24.83
CA SER A 522 20.52 10.86 -25.11
C SER A 522 19.97 9.80 -24.14
N GLN A 523 18.65 9.75 -23.99
CA GLN A 523 17.97 8.61 -23.36
C GLN A 523 17.97 7.41 -24.33
N GLN A 524 17.93 6.19 -23.79
CA GLN A 524 18.11 4.94 -24.51
C GLN A 524 17.36 3.78 -23.83
N ASP A 525 17.12 2.69 -24.57
CA ASP A 525 16.47 1.48 -24.04
C ASP A 525 17.42 0.64 -23.17
N CYS A 526 16.99 0.26 -21.96
CA CYS A 526 17.84 -0.50 -21.04
C CYS A 526 17.96 -1.99 -21.40
N SER A 527 16.96 -2.56 -22.08
CA SER A 527 17.00 -3.95 -22.58
C SER A 527 17.91 -4.08 -23.80
N GLU A 528 17.92 -3.09 -24.69
CA GLU A 528 18.87 -3.02 -25.81
C GLU A 528 20.32 -2.89 -25.31
N TYR A 529 20.56 -2.01 -24.34
CA TYR A 529 21.86 -1.90 -23.68
C TYR A 529 22.29 -3.22 -23.02
N LEU A 530 21.38 -3.91 -22.32
CA LEU A 530 21.64 -5.19 -21.68
C LEU A 530 22.01 -6.28 -22.68
N ARG A 531 21.26 -6.42 -23.79
CA ARG A 531 21.58 -7.38 -24.86
C ARG A 531 22.95 -7.12 -25.47
N PHE A 532 23.23 -5.88 -25.88
CA PHE A 532 24.54 -5.50 -26.43
C PHE A 532 25.68 -5.75 -25.44
N LEU A 533 25.47 -5.49 -24.14
CA LEU A 533 26.47 -5.75 -23.11
C LEU A 533 26.75 -7.26 -22.94
N LEU A 534 25.71 -8.09 -22.86
CA LEU A 534 25.88 -9.54 -22.71
C LEU A 534 26.51 -10.17 -23.96
N ASP A 535 26.03 -9.83 -25.15
CA ASP A 535 26.55 -10.28 -26.44
C ASP A 535 28.03 -9.93 -26.59
N ARG A 536 28.41 -8.67 -26.31
CA ARG A 536 29.80 -8.22 -26.43
C ARG A 536 30.73 -8.81 -25.38
N LEU A 537 30.24 -9.15 -24.18
CA LEU A 537 31.02 -9.90 -23.19
C LEU A 537 31.18 -11.38 -23.60
N HIS A 538 30.14 -11.98 -24.19
CA HIS A 538 30.19 -13.33 -24.73
C HIS A 538 31.21 -13.45 -25.87
N GLU A 539 31.12 -12.61 -26.90
CA GLU A 539 32.02 -12.67 -28.06
C GLU A 539 33.48 -12.28 -27.73
N GLU A 540 33.70 -11.38 -26.75
CA GLU A 540 35.06 -11.09 -26.25
C GLU A 540 35.66 -12.31 -25.55
N GLU A 541 34.91 -13.02 -24.70
CA GLU A 541 35.38 -14.26 -24.04
C GLU A 541 35.57 -15.39 -25.06
N ARG A 542 34.62 -15.58 -25.99
CA ARG A 542 34.65 -16.58 -27.06
C ARG A 542 35.88 -16.42 -27.95
N THR A 543 36.18 -15.19 -28.37
CA THR A 543 37.35 -14.85 -29.18
C THR A 543 38.65 -15.14 -28.42
N LEU A 544 38.73 -14.79 -27.13
CA LEU A 544 39.90 -15.08 -26.30
C LEU A 544 40.12 -16.59 -26.11
N LYS A 545 39.07 -17.38 -25.91
CA LYS A 545 39.15 -18.84 -25.84
C LYS A 545 39.65 -19.44 -27.16
N ALA A 546 39.06 -19.06 -28.30
CA ALA A 546 39.47 -19.52 -29.63
C ALA A 546 40.95 -19.19 -29.94
N LEU A 547 41.42 -17.99 -29.56
CA LEU A 547 42.82 -17.59 -29.72
C LEU A 547 43.78 -18.34 -28.77
N SER A 548 43.29 -18.86 -27.65
CA SER A 548 44.09 -19.68 -26.72
C SER A 548 44.18 -21.15 -27.17
N SER A 549 43.11 -21.73 -27.71
CA SER A 549 43.11 -23.11 -28.25
C SER A 549 43.84 -23.22 -29.59
N ALA A 550 43.91 -22.14 -30.37
CA ALA A 550 44.61 -22.10 -31.66
C ALA A 550 46.14 -22.03 -31.57
N LYS A 551 46.76 -22.16 -30.39
CA LYS A 551 48.22 -22.17 -30.20
C LYS A 551 48.76 -23.57 -29.87
N PRO A 552 49.22 -24.36 -30.86
CA PRO A 552 50.14 -25.46 -30.59
C PRO A 552 51.46 -24.92 -30.02
N SER A 553 52.16 -25.76 -29.23
CA SER A 553 53.38 -25.36 -28.52
C SER A 553 54.59 -25.25 -29.44
N GLU A 554 55.21 -24.07 -29.51
CA GLU A 554 56.59 -23.93 -29.99
C GLU A 554 57.57 -23.63 -28.85
N ASN A 555 58.58 -24.50 -28.76
CA ASN A 555 59.92 -24.29 -28.19
C ASN A 555 60.08 -24.02 -26.68
N MET A 556 60.58 -25.04 -25.99
CA MET A 556 61.52 -24.88 -24.87
C MET A 556 62.87 -25.53 -25.20
N MET A 557 63.85 -24.69 -25.53
CA MET A 557 65.31 -24.81 -25.27
C MET A 557 66.15 -26.01 -25.81
N SER A 558 67.21 -25.64 -26.55
CA SER A 558 68.57 -26.26 -26.69
C SER A 558 68.83 -27.57 -27.46
N SER A 559 69.83 -27.46 -28.36
CA SER A 559 70.89 -28.42 -28.75
C SER A 559 70.59 -29.80 -29.35
N GLU A 560 70.95 -29.93 -30.63
CA GLU A 560 71.63 -31.07 -31.31
C GLU A 560 71.38 -32.52 -30.84
N SER A 561 70.81 -33.38 -31.72
CA SER A 561 71.62 -34.25 -32.60
C SER A 561 70.83 -35.30 -33.43
N LEU A 562 71.35 -35.58 -34.62
CA LEU A 562 71.34 -36.87 -35.37
C LEU A 562 70.03 -37.65 -35.68
N VAL A 563 69.57 -37.49 -36.94
CA VAL A 563 69.55 -38.54 -38.00
C VAL A 563 68.33 -39.50 -38.20
N GLN A 564 67.97 -39.59 -39.49
CA GLN A 564 67.21 -40.60 -40.28
C GLN A 564 65.67 -40.56 -40.44
N GLU A 565 65.34 -40.85 -41.70
CA GLU A 565 64.10 -41.06 -42.47
C GLU A 565 63.12 -42.12 -41.84
N THR A 566 61.87 -42.35 -42.30
CA THR A 566 61.31 -42.24 -43.66
C THR A 566 59.77 -42.07 -43.67
N ALA A 567 59.21 -41.66 -44.81
CA ALA A 567 57.79 -41.40 -45.04
C ALA A 567 56.82 -42.59 -44.88
N ASN A 568 55.54 -42.32 -44.53
CA ASN A 568 54.41 -42.46 -45.47
C ASN A 568 53.02 -41.97 -44.98
N LYS A 569 52.09 -41.91 -45.94
CA LYS A 569 50.74 -41.32 -45.90
C LYS A 569 49.74 -41.89 -44.87
N ALA A 570 49.05 -40.96 -44.20
CA ALA A 570 47.60 -40.88 -43.92
C ALA A 570 46.73 -42.16 -43.90
N GLN A 571 46.05 -42.39 -42.76
CA GLN A 571 44.60 -42.67 -42.72
C GLN A 571 43.97 -42.37 -41.34
N VAL A 572 42.69 -41.95 -41.36
CA VAL A 572 41.66 -41.97 -40.29
C VAL A 572 42.09 -41.79 -38.83
N PHE A 573 41.69 -40.66 -38.24
CA PHE A 573 41.41 -40.59 -36.80
C PHE A 573 39.90 -40.70 -36.56
N THR A 574 39.51 -41.62 -35.67
CA THR A 574 38.14 -41.76 -35.18
C THR A 574 37.93 -40.78 -34.03
N GLU A 575 36.93 -39.90 -34.11
CA GLU A 575 36.61 -38.98 -33.01
C GLU A 575 36.00 -39.75 -31.82
N ALA A 576 36.59 -39.58 -30.64
CA ALA A 576 36.02 -39.97 -29.36
C ALA A 576 35.40 -38.73 -28.69
N PRO A 577 34.24 -38.84 -28.01
CA PRO A 577 33.52 -37.66 -27.52
C PRO A 577 34.19 -37.04 -26.29
N CYS A 578 34.57 -35.77 -26.39
CA CYS A 578 35.11 -34.96 -25.30
C CYS A 578 34.00 -34.33 -24.43
N THR A 579 34.33 -33.98 -23.18
CA THR A 579 33.38 -33.48 -22.17
C THR A 579 33.15 -31.96 -22.27
N GLY A 580 31.99 -31.55 -22.80
CA GLY A 580 31.70 -30.18 -23.21
C GLY A 580 31.28 -29.15 -22.13
N ASP A 581 31.93 -29.09 -20.97
CA ASP A 581 31.67 -28.03 -19.97
C ASP A 581 32.74 -26.90 -19.97
N GLU A 582 33.97 -27.12 -20.44
CA GLU A 582 35.00 -26.05 -20.44
C GLU A 582 34.80 -24.99 -21.55
N GLU A 583 34.09 -25.34 -22.63
CA GLU A 583 33.96 -24.50 -23.82
C GLU A 583 33.10 -23.24 -23.60
N ARG A 584 31.96 -23.39 -22.89
CA ARG A 584 30.94 -22.33 -22.73
C ARG A 584 31.45 -21.08 -22.03
N THR A 585 31.03 -19.90 -22.49
CA THR A 585 31.39 -18.61 -21.87
C THR A 585 30.68 -18.38 -20.54
N LEU A 586 31.16 -17.44 -19.71
CA LEU A 586 30.48 -17.05 -18.48
C LEU A 586 29.06 -16.54 -18.74
N ILE A 587 28.83 -15.88 -19.87
CA ILE A 587 27.50 -15.40 -20.27
C ILE A 587 26.57 -16.57 -20.61
N GLU A 588 27.06 -17.58 -21.34
CA GLU A 588 26.29 -18.80 -21.61
C GLU A 588 25.99 -19.59 -20.32
N LYS A 589 26.96 -19.70 -19.40
CA LYS A 589 26.78 -20.43 -18.14
C LYS A 589 25.83 -19.73 -17.16
N MET A 590 25.72 -18.41 -17.20
CA MET A 590 24.88 -17.65 -16.26
C MET A 590 23.51 -17.28 -16.83
N PHE A 591 23.42 -16.89 -18.11
CA PHE A 591 22.21 -16.36 -18.75
C PHE A 591 21.76 -17.13 -20.00
N GLY A 592 22.57 -18.07 -20.50
CA GLY A 592 22.27 -18.83 -21.72
C GLY A 592 21.22 -19.92 -21.48
N GLY A 593 20.12 -19.85 -22.21
CA GLY A 593 19.14 -20.94 -22.36
C GLY A 593 19.00 -21.36 -23.82
N LYS A 594 18.19 -22.39 -24.08
CA LYS A 594 17.86 -22.82 -25.45
C LYS A 594 16.38 -23.07 -25.67
N LEU A 595 15.94 -22.74 -26.88
CA LEU A 595 14.55 -22.77 -27.34
C LEU A 595 14.47 -23.60 -28.62
N GLN A 596 13.61 -24.62 -28.63
CA GLN A 596 13.28 -25.41 -29.82
C GLN A 596 11.98 -24.90 -30.43
N THR A 597 12.03 -24.45 -31.67
CA THR A 597 10.85 -24.21 -32.51
C THR A 597 10.59 -25.45 -33.35
N SER A 598 9.41 -26.05 -33.21
CA SER A 598 8.93 -27.15 -34.06
C SER A 598 7.80 -26.65 -34.96
N ILE A 599 7.85 -26.92 -36.27
CA ILE A 599 6.81 -26.56 -37.24
C ILE A 599 6.27 -27.84 -37.89
N CYS A 600 5.02 -28.19 -37.59
CA CYS A 600 4.32 -29.35 -38.15
C CYS A 600 3.43 -28.92 -39.33
N CYS A 601 3.73 -29.41 -40.54
CA CYS A 601 2.87 -29.19 -41.71
C CYS A 601 1.54 -29.94 -41.53
N LEU A 602 0.42 -29.20 -41.49
CA LEU A 602 -0.88 -29.80 -41.20
C LEU A 602 -1.39 -30.74 -42.31
N ASN A 603 -0.90 -30.58 -43.54
CA ASN A 603 -1.22 -31.42 -44.70
C ASN A 603 -0.50 -32.79 -44.66
N CYS A 604 0.84 -32.81 -44.69
CA CYS A 604 1.62 -34.05 -44.79
C CYS A 604 2.19 -34.57 -43.46
N LYS A 605 1.91 -33.89 -42.34
CA LYS A 605 2.41 -34.20 -40.98
C LYS A 605 3.93 -34.30 -40.86
N SER A 606 4.66 -33.57 -41.72
CA SER A 606 6.11 -33.42 -41.57
C SER A 606 6.44 -32.32 -40.56
N THR A 607 7.15 -32.67 -39.50
CA THR A 607 7.71 -31.70 -38.56
C THR A 607 9.13 -31.31 -38.96
N SER A 608 9.42 -30.01 -39.03
CA SER A 608 10.78 -29.47 -39.01
C SER A 608 11.07 -28.90 -37.62
N GLN A 609 12.33 -28.96 -37.20
CA GLN A 609 12.76 -28.48 -35.88
C GLN A 609 14.00 -27.60 -36.02
N LYS A 610 14.06 -26.52 -35.23
CA LYS A 610 15.22 -25.62 -35.13
C LYS A 610 15.47 -25.31 -33.66
N GLU A 611 16.72 -25.40 -33.23
CA GLU A 611 17.16 -25.05 -31.87
C GLU A 611 17.93 -23.73 -31.93
N GLU A 612 17.60 -22.80 -31.04
CA GLU A 612 18.17 -21.45 -30.97
C GLU A 612 18.56 -21.14 -29.52
N ALA A 613 19.69 -20.46 -29.32
CA ALA A 613 20.13 -20.00 -28.00
C ALA A 613 19.48 -18.64 -27.67
N PHE A 614 19.20 -18.39 -26.40
CA PHE A 614 18.67 -17.10 -25.91
C PHE A 614 19.38 -16.63 -24.63
N THR A 615 19.36 -15.32 -24.40
CA THR A 615 19.81 -14.69 -23.14
C THR A 615 18.69 -13.90 -22.45
N ASP A 616 17.69 -13.41 -23.19
CA ASP A 616 16.41 -12.94 -22.65
C ASP A 616 15.22 -13.54 -23.41
N LEU A 617 14.08 -13.67 -22.72
CA LEU A 617 12.79 -13.92 -23.36
C LEU A 617 12.00 -12.62 -23.46
N SER A 618 11.69 -12.22 -24.69
CA SER A 618 10.94 -11.00 -24.99
C SER A 618 9.44 -11.29 -25.02
N LEU A 619 8.76 -11.02 -23.91
CA LEU A 619 7.37 -11.38 -23.68
C LEU A 619 6.42 -10.31 -24.25
N ALA A 620 5.65 -10.69 -25.28
CA ALA A 620 4.63 -9.86 -25.89
C ALA A 620 3.34 -9.83 -25.06
N PHE A 621 2.62 -8.70 -25.12
CA PHE A 621 1.26 -8.59 -24.57
C PHE A 621 0.25 -9.23 -25.53
N CYS A 622 -0.74 -9.94 -24.99
CA CYS A 622 -1.83 -10.50 -25.78
C CYS A 622 -2.63 -9.37 -26.47
N PRO A 623 -3.02 -9.50 -27.75
CA PRO A 623 -3.89 -8.52 -28.40
C PRO A 623 -5.28 -8.49 -27.71
N PRO A 624 -5.90 -7.31 -27.53
CA PRO A 624 -7.20 -7.21 -26.88
C PRO A 624 -8.29 -7.88 -27.73
N THR A 625 -8.84 -8.98 -27.22
CA THR A 625 -9.76 -9.87 -27.94
C THR A 625 -11.01 -9.15 -28.43
N SER A 626 -11.05 -8.82 -29.71
CA SER A 626 -12.19 -8.20 -30.37
C SER A 626 -12.35 -8.74 -31.80
N LEU A 627 -13.53 -9.34 -32.06
CA LEU A 627 -14.05 -9.70 -33.39
C LEU A 627 -13.39 -10.85 -34.18
N GLU A 628 -12.80 -11.85 -33.54
CA GLU A 628 -12.64 -13.20 -34.16
C GLU A 628 -13.42 -14.27 -33.38
N ASN A 629 -14.71 -14.40 -33.72
CA ASN A 629 -15.57 -15.51 -33.29
C ASN A 629 -16.76 -15.65 -34.25
N VAL A 630 -16.53 -16.24 -35.43
CA VAL A 630 -17.59 -16.65 -36.37
C VAL A 630 -17.33 -18.10 -36.78
N ASP A 631 -18.04 -19.01 -36.12
CA ASP A 631 -17.93 -20.45 -36.37
C ASP A 631 -18.64 -20.83 -37.70
N MET A 632 -18.06 -21.78 -38.44
CA MET A 632 -18.38 -22.03 -39.85
C MET A 632 -19.64 -22.90 -40.01
N ARG A 633 -20.83 -22.31 -40.26
CA ARG A 633 -22.05 -23.07 -40.62
C ARG A 633 -22.92 -22.47 -41.74
N SER A 634 -23.24 -23.36 -42.70
CA SER A 634 -24.29 -23.32 -43.73
C SER A 634 -24.34 -22.17 -44.76
N ILE A 635 -24.12 -22.58 -46.01
CA ILE A 635 -24.40 -21.86 -47.27
C ILE A 635 -25.92 -21.66 -47.49
N THR A 636 -26.35 -20.48 -47.98
CA THR A 636 -27.33 -20.33 -49.12
C THR A 636 -27.62 -18.85 -49.44
N HIS A 637 -27.42 -18.44 -50.71
CA HIS A 637 -28.11 -17.35 -51.48
C HIS A 637 -28.23 -15.91 -50.90
N SER A 638 -28.27 -14.80 -51.65
CA SER A 638 -27.97 -14.48 -53.07
C SER A 638 -28.15 -12.96 -53.33
N SER A 639 -27.41 -12.35 -54.28
CA SER A 639 -27.65 -10.98 -54.86
C SER A 639 -27.50 -9.76 -53.90
N SER A 640 -27.14 -8.54 -54.35
CA SER A 640 -26.52 -8.06 -55.61
C SER A 640 -26.13 -6.56 -55.55
N LYS A 641 -24.98 -6.22 -56.18
CA LYS A 641 -24.69 -5.00 -56.98
C LYS A 641 -24.62 -3.56 -56.35
N VAL A 642 -23.56 -2.84 -56.76
CA VAL A 642 -23.54 -1.41 -57.25
C VAL A 642 -23.60 -0.29 -56.18
N LYS A 643 -22.76 0.78 -56.20
CA LYS A 643 -21.62 1.21 -57.06
C LYS A 643 -20.72 2.28 -56.36
N ASP A 644 -19.49 2.45 -56.87
CA ASP A 644 -18.71 3.65 -57.29
C ASP A 644 -19.03 5.06 -56.69
N ASP A 645 -18.11 6.03 -56.57
CA ASP A 645 -16.70 6.12 -57.03
C ASP A 645 -15.84 7.14 -56.23
N CYS A 646 -14.55 7.24 -56.58
CA CYS A 646 -13.56 8.22 -56.09
C CYS A 646 -13.30 9.35 -57.12
N MET A 647 -12.85 10.55 -56.68
CA MET A 647 -11.72 11.27 -57.33
C MET A 647 -11.28 12.58 -56.61
N VAL A 648 -10.13 13.11 -57.05
CA VAL A 648 -9.36 14.25 -56.49
C VAL A 648 -8.84 15.12 -57.65
N GLN A 649 -8.80 16.48 -57.55
CA GLN A 649 -7.72 17.30 -58.16
C GLN A 649 -7.70 18.84 -57.84
N THR A 650 -6.59 19.26 -57.20
CA THR A 650 -5.66 20.39 -57.52
C THR A 650 -6.08 21.82 -57.95
N GLY A 651 -5.44 22.82 -57.30
CA GLY A 651 -5.09 24.18 -57.83
C GLY A 651 -4.61 25.13 -56.70
N ILE A 652 -3.39 25.72 -56.60
CA ILE A 652 -2.57 26.60 -57.50
C ILE A 652 -3.12 28.05 -57.51
N VAL A 653 -2.42 29.15 -57.14
CA VAL A 653 -1.03 29.49 -56.67
C VAL A 653 -1.06 30.95 -56.10
N ALA A 654 -0.17 31.59 -55.31
CA ALA A 654 1.10 31.35 -54.57
C ALA A 654 1.09 32.29 -53.29
N SER A 655 2.12 32.96 -52.69
CA SER A 655 3.56 33.23 -52.94
C SER A 655 4.34 33.60 -51.61
N SER A 656 5.30 34.56 -51.63
CA SER A 656 6.28 34.97 -50.57
C SER A 656 6.83 36.40 -50.90
N PRO A 657 7.84 37.05 -50.22
CA PRO A 657 8.76 36.58 -49.14
C PRO A 657 9.26 37.61 -48.03
N VAL A 658 10.12 37.11 -47.10
CA VAL A 658 11.38 37.72 -46.53
C VAL A 658 11.40 38.67 -45.28
N GLU A 659 12.08 38.16 -44.23
CA GLU A 659 13.11 38.70 -43.27
C GLU A 659 12.91 39.75 -42.13
N GLU A 660 13.67 39.44 -41.06
CA GLU A 660 14.16 40.10 -39.81
C GLU A 660 14.01 41.64 -39.60
N SER A 661 13.80 42.18 -38.37
CA SER A 661 14.80 42.23 -37.27
C SER A 661 14.37 43.17 -36.09
N ALA A 662 15.03 43.02 -34.93
CA ALA A 662 15.33 44.00 -33.84
C ALA A 662 14.26 44.88 -33.12
N LEU A 663 14.28 44.80 -31.77
CA LEU A 663 14.43 45.87 -30.74
C LEU A 663 14.18 47.36 -31.16
N ASP A 664 13.61 48.28 -30.35
CA ASP A 664 13.86 48.46 -28.90
C ASP A 664 12.94 49.50 -28.18
N THR A 665 13.02 49.54 -26.85
CA THR A 665 12.90 50.71 -25.91
C THR A 665 11.72 51.72 -25.94
N SER A 666 10.90 51.62 -24.87
CA SER A 666 10.10 52.57 -24.07
C SER A 666 9.96 54.09 -24.39
N LEU A 667 8.80 54.66 -24.02
CA LEU A 667 8.66 55.58 -22.86
C LEU A 667 7.18 55.86 -22.49
N ALA A 668 6.97 56.54 -21.35
CA ALA A 668 5.65 56.85 -20.77
C ALA A 668 5.32 58.36 -20.83
N VAL A 669 4.07 58.73 -20.50
CA VAL A 669 3.75 59.79 -19.52
C VAL A 669 2.27 59.71 -19.11
N SER A 670 1.95 60.24 -17.93
CA SER A 670 0.64 60.23 -17.25
C SER A 670 -0.33 61.32 -17.71
N ASP A 671 -1.60 61.19 -17.32
CA ASP A 671 -2.30 62.30 -16.67
C ASP A 671 -3.17 61.79 -15.49
N GLY A 672 -3.52 62.70 -14.56
CA GLY A 672 -4.44 62.47 -13.43
C GLY A 672 -5.78 63.19 -13.65
N CYS A 673 -6.53 63.64 -12.63
CA CYS A 673 -6.52 63.35 -11.19
C CYS A 673 -7.85 63.84 -10.57
N GLU A 674 -8.38 63.16 -9.53
CA GLU A 674 -9.20 63.75 -8.43
C GLU A 674 -10.57 64.43 -8.76
N THR A 675 -11.53 64.71 -7.84
CA THR A 675 -11.87 64.28 -6.45
C THR A 675 -13.36 64.60 -6.09
N VAL A 676 -13.80 64.19 -4.87
CA VAL A 676 -14.87 64.78 -4.00
C VAL A 676 -16.29 64.16 -3.96
N MET A 677 -16.58 63.57 -2.78
CA MET A 677 -17.75 63.57 -1.85
C MET A 677 -19.09 64.33 -2.21
N ASN A 678 -20.26 64.16 -1.55
CA ASN A 678 -20.59 63.55 -0.24
C ASN A 678 -22.11 63.15 -0.05
N GLU A 679 -22.41 62.29 0.94
CA GLU A 679 -23.67 62.09 1.75
C GLU A 679 -25.08 61.87 1.12
N GLY A 680 -26.03 61.18 1.83
CA GLY A 680 -27.37 60.85 1.25
C GLY A 680 -28.56 60.28 2.10
N ILE A 681 -28.38 59.39 3.10
CA ILE A 681 -29.33 59.07 4.21
C ILE A 681 -30.74 58.40 3.94
N LEU A 682 -31.06 57.32 4.71
CA LEU A 682 -32.38 56.71 5.11
C LEU A 682 -33.30 55.83 4.17
N LYS A 683 -33.46 54.54 4.56
CA LYS A 683 -34.73 53.73 4.78
C LYS A 683 -35.76 53.51 3.64
N ASP A 684 -36.64 52.48 3.62
CA ASP A 684 -36.93 51.32 4.53
C ASP A 684 -37.59 50.13 3.74
N HIS A 685 -37.84 48.99 4.42
CA HIS A 685 -38.83 47.91 4.13
C HIS A 685 -38.59 46.76 3.09
N LEU A 686 -38.82 45.54 3.59
CA LEU A 686 -39.26 44.27 2.94
C LEU A 686 -40.80 44.09 3.21
N PRO A 687 -41.57 43.05 2.78
CA PRO A 687 -41.18 41.70 2.27
C PRO A 687 -42.09 41.08 1.16
N ALA A 688 -41.96 39.75 0.95
CA ALA A 688 -42.94 38.79 0.40
C ALA A 688 -43.23 38.80 -1.13
N GLU A 689 -43.73 37.73 -1.80
CA GLU A 689 -43.69 36.26 -1.57
C GLU A 689 -43.99 35.51 -2.91
N LEU A 690 -43.55 34.24 -3.00
CA LEU A 690 -44.07 33.11 -3.82
C LEU A 690 -44.52 33.24 -5.32
N ASN A 691 -43.99 32.29 -6.11
CA ASN A 691 -44.68 31.38 -7.08
C ASN A 691 -44.67 31.58 -8.63
N SER A 692 -44.72 30.40 -9.28
CA SER A 692 -45.26 30.01 -10.61
C SER A 692 -44.62 30.47 -11.93
N GLU A 693 -43.91 29.53 -12.57
CA GLU A 693 -44.19 28.94 -13.90
C GLU A 693 -44.73 29.87 -15.02
N ASN A 694 -44.06 30.06 -16.17
CA ASN A 694 -43.97 29.05 -17.25
C ASN A 694 -43.05 29.47 -18.43
N ILE A 695 -42.47 28.48 -19.12
CA ILE A 695 -42.31 28.28 -20.61
C ILE A 695 -41.92 29.53 -21.46
N THR A 696 -40.79 29.57 -22.18
CA THR A 696 -40.46 28.75 -23.39
C THR A 696 -38.97 28.36 -23.59
N ASP A 697 -38.76 27.30 -24.38
CA ASP A 697 -37.57 26.84 -25.15
C ASP A 697 -36.73 27.92 -25.88
N SER A 698 -35.54 27.66 -26.48
CA SER A 698 -34.43 26.66 -26.39
C SER A 698 -33.41 26.97 -27.53
N ASP A 699 -32.16 26.50 -27.67
CA ASP A 699 -31.14 25.87 -26.81
C ASP A 699 -29.79 26.56 -27.20
N LEU A 700 -28.54 26.08 -27.33
CA LEU A 700 -27.74 24.83 -27.24
C LEU A 700 -26.40 25.22 -26.54
N TYR A 701 -25.50 24.35 -26.07
CA TYR A 701 -25.26 22.93 -26.40
C TYR A 701 -25.20 22.03 -25.15
N ARG A 702 -25.58 20.76 -25.33
CA ARG A 702 -25.38 19.66 -24.39
C ARG A 702 -24.88 18.41 -25.10
N VAL A 703 -24.05 17.64 -24.41
CA VAL A 703 -24.01 16.18 -24.50
C VAL A 703 -24.09 15.66 -23.06
N GLN A 704 -24.90 14.63 -22.80
CA GLN A 704 -25.21 14.16 -21.44
C GLN A 704 -24.90 12.69 -21.24
N ASP A 705 -24.60 12.33 -19.99
CA ASP A 705 -24.70 10.96 -19.48
C ASP A 705 -26.10 10.37 -19.70
N THR A 706 -26.15 9.06 -19.92
CA THR A 706 -27.34 8.25 -19.62
C THR A 706 -26.95 7.03 -18.78
N LYS A 707 -27.89 6.54 -17.96
CA LYS A 707 -27.59 5.74 -16.77
C LYS A 707 -27.74 4.23 -16.97
N ASN A 708 -26.94 3.49 -16.20
CA ASN A 708 -27.22 2.18 -15.58
C ASN A 708 -28.10 1.19 -16.37
N VAL A 709 -27.45 0.20 -16.97
CA VAL A 709 -27.99 -1.17 -17.05
C VAL A 709 -27.12 -2.07 -16.18
N SER A 710 -27.73 -3.04 -15.48
CA SER A 710 -27.00 -3.92 -14.57
C SER A 710 -26.06 -4.86 -15.33
N GLN A 711 -24.79 -4.86 -14.94
CA GLN A 711 -23.84 -5.94 -15.23
C GLN A 711 -23.21 -6.42 -13.92
N LYS A 712 -22.87 -7.72 -13.88
CA LYS A 712 -22.14 -8.34 -12.77
C LYS A 712 -20.71 -7.77 -12.73
N PRO A 713 -20.00 -7.85 -11.58
CA PRO A 713 -18.57 -7.61 -11.56
C PRO A 713 -17.88 -8.67 -12.45
N VAL A 714 -17.44 -8.24 -13.63
CA VAL A 714 -16.41 -8.95 -14.38
C VAL A 714 -15.10 -8.65 -13.65
N SER A 715 -14.44 -9.70 -13.16
CA SER A 715 -13.08 -9.55 -12.65
C SER A 715 -12.16 -9.32 -13.84
N GLU A 716 -11.72 -8.07 -14.03
CA GLU A 716 -10.60 -7.76 -14.91
C GLU A 716 -9.34 -8.39 -14.31
N ASN A 717 -9.05 -9.64 -14.71
CA ASN A 717 -7.86 -10.35 -14.28
C ASN A 717 -6.64 -9.62 -14.83
N THR A 718 -5.92 -8.90 -13.98
CA THR A 718 -4.63 -8.28 -14.35
C THR A 718 -3.66 -9.38 -14.81
N PRO A 719 -3.10 -9.29 -16.02
CA PRO A 719 -2.23 -10.35 -16.55
C PRO A 719 -0.97 -10.52 -15.68
N SER A 720 -0.53 -11.75 -15.49
CA SER A 720 0.72 -12.07 -14.80
C SER A 720 1.89 -12.26 -15.75
N VAL A 721 3.12 -12.19 -15.22
CA VAL A 721 4.32 -12.61 -15.97
C VAL A 721 4.19 -14.06 -16.46
N THR A 722 3.52 -14.92 -15.69
CA THR A 722 3.24 -16.32 -16.05
C THR A 722 2.30 -16.41 -17.26
N ASP A 723 1.28 -15.55 -17.36
CA ASP A 723 0.37 -15.53 -18.52
C ASP A 723 1.09 -15.06 -19.79
N LEU A 724 1.95 -14.04 -19.68
CA LEU A 724 2.77 -13.57 -20.80
C LEU A 724 3.82 -14.61 -21.26
N LEU A 725 4.37 -15.40 -20.32
CA LEU A 725 5.25 -16.52 -20.61
C LEU A 725 4.50 -17.69 -21.28
N ASN A 726 3.30 -18.02 -20.78
CA ASN A 726 2.44 -19.04 -21.38
C ASN A 726 1.99 -18.64 -22.80
N TYR A 727 1.71 -17.36 -23.04
CA TYR A 727 1.41 -16.81 -24.36
C TYR A 727 2.61 -16.90 -25.31
N PHE A 728 3.82 -16.60 -24.83
CA PHE A 728 5.07 -16.74 -25.62
C PHE A 728 5.36 -18.20 -26.05
N LEU A 729 4.89 -19.19 -25.28
CA LEU A 729 5.08 -20.63 -25.56
C LEU A 729 3.83 -21.30 -26.17
N ALA A 730 2.77 -20.54 -26.48
CA ALA A 730 1.53 -21.08 -27.02
C ALA A 730 1.71 -21.58 -28.48
N PRO A 731 1.01 -22.65 -28.90
CA PRO A 731 0.96 -23.06 -30.31
C PRO A 731 0.37 -21.98 -31.22
N GLU A 732 1.06 -21.68 -32.32
CA GLU A 732 0.68 -20.68 -33.31
C GLU A 732 0.32 -21.38 -34.65
N ILE A 733 -0.82 -21.03 -35.25
CA ILE A 733 -1.25 -21.62 -36.52
C ILE A 733 -0.82 -20.72 -37.68
N LEU A 734 0.25 -21.14 -38.37
CA LEU A 734 0.78 -20.53 -39.59
C LEU A 734 -0.19 -20.75 -40.75
N ASN A 735 -1.08 -19.78 -40.99
CA ASN A 735 -2.12 -19.80 -42.02
C ASN A 735 -2.15 -18.47 -42.80
N GLY A 736 -3.17 -18.27 -43.66
CA GLY A 736 -3.37 -17.02 -44.40
C GLY A 736 -2.18 -16.70 -45.31
N ASP A 737 -1.58 -15.52 -45.10
CA ASP A 737 -0.35 -15.06 -45.75
C ASP A 737 0.93 -15.60 -45.07
N ASN A 738 0.84 -15.99 -43.80
CA ASN A 738 1.95 -16.51 -42.97
C ASN A 738 2.16 -18.03 -43.12
N LYS A 739 1.74 -18.64 -44.24
CA LYS A 739 1.85 -20.09 -44.47
C LYS A 739 3.30 -20.57 -44.53
N TYR A 740 3.55 -21.73 -43.95
CA TYR A 740 4.85 -22.40 -43.99
C TYR A 740 5.11 -23.00 -45.38
N TYR A 741 6.27 -22.72 -45.98
CA TYR A 741 6.73 -23.45 -47.17
C TYR A 741 7.22 -24.84 -46.77
N CYS A 742 6.41 -25.86 -47.02
CA CYS A 742 6.75 -27.24 -46.69
C CYS A 742 7.50 -27.89 -47.85
N GLU A 743 8.78 -28.21 -47.65
CA GLU A 743 9.65 -28.86 -48.65
C GLU A 743 9.05 -30.18 -49.16
N LYS A 744 8.48 -31.01 -48.27
CA LYS A 744 7.83 -32.28 -48.67
C LYS A 744 6.55 -32.10 -49.48
N CYS A 745 5.91 -30.93 -49.42
CA CYS A 745 4.77 -30.57 -50.27
C CYS A 745 5.17 -29.67 -51.45
N THR A 746 6.44 -29.24 -51.54
CA THR A 746 6.97 -28.24 -52.47
C THR A 746 6.09 -26.97 -52.61
N SER A 747 5.39 -26.58 -51.54
CA SER A 747 4.33 -25.56 -51.59
C SER A 747 4.06 -24.91 -50.23
N LEU A 748 3.39 -23.75 -50.25
CA LEU A 748 2.88 -23.08 -49.05
C LEU A 748 1.71 -23.87 -48.46
N GLN A 749 1.82 -24.23 -47.19
CA GLN A 749 0.89 -25.08 -46.45
C GLN A 749 0.52 -24.43 -45.11
N ASN A 750 -0.67 -24.74 -44.61
CA ASN A 750 -0.98 -24.43 -43.22
C ASN A 750 -0.10 -25.30 -42.30
N ALA A 751 0.46 -24.72 -41.25
CA ALA A 751 1.29 -25.42 -40.28
C ALA A 751 0.98 -24.99 -38.85
N GLU A 752 1.36 -25.81 -37.88
CA GLU A 752 1.35 -25.50 -36.46
C GLU A 752 2.80 -25.30 -36.00
N LYS A 753 3.08 -24.15 -35.37
CA LYS A 753 4.38 -23.77 -34.81
C LYS A 753 4.29 -23.84 -33.29
N ILE A 754 5.20 -24.56 -32.66
CA ILE A 754 5.28 -24.73 -31.20
C ILE A 754 6.69 -24.36 -30.74
N MET A 755 6.81 -23.54 -29.70
CA MET A 755 8.08 -23.10 -29.11
C MET A 755 8.22 -23.70 -27.71
N GLN A 756 9.35 -24.37 -27.44
CA GLN A 756 9.57 -25.13 -26.20
C GLN A 756 10.97 -24.90 -25.65
N ILE A 757 11.10 -24.58 -24.36
CA ILE A 757 12.40 -24.40 -23.71
C ILE A 757 13.03 -25.77 -23.49
N MET A 758 14.25 -25.97 -23.99
CA MET A 758 14.98 -27.24 -23.91
C MET A 758 16.08 -27.23 -22.83
N GLU A 759 16.62 -26.04 -22.54
CA GLU A 759 17.73 -25.85 -21.61
C GLU A 759 17.57 -24.51 -20.87
N GLU A 760 17.62 -24.55 -19.54
CA GLU A 760 17.21 -23.45 -18.67
C GLU A 760 18.37 -22.73 -17.94
N PRO A 761 18.47 -21.39 -18.04
CA PRO A 761 19.63 -20.62 -17.53
C PRO A 761 19.63 -20.49 -16.00
N GLU A 762 20.79 -20.29 -15.37
CA GLU A 762 20.86 -19.99 -13.92
C GLU A 762 20.17 -18.66 -13.57
N TYR A 763 20.26 -17.66 -14.45
CA TYR A 763 19.51 -16.41 -14.41
C TYR A 763 18.64 -16.23 -15.65
N LEU A 764 17.32 -16.27 -15.47
CA LEU A 764 16.33 -16.02 -16.50
C LEU A 764 16.05 -14.52 -16.60
N ILE A 765 16.36 -13.92 -17.76
CA ILE A 765 16.02 -12.53 -18.08
C ILE A 765 14.70 -12.52 -18.87
N LEU A 766 13.74 -11.72 -18.42
CA LEU A 766 12.47 -11.50 -19.12
C LEU A 766 12.32 -10.01 -19.45
N THR A 767 12.14 -9.67 -20.73
CA THR A 767 11.81 -8.31 -21.18
C THR A 767 10.33 -8.24 -21.50
N LEU A 768 9.57 -7.39 -20.80
CA LEU A 768 8.16 -7.16 -21.09
C LEU A 768 8.05 -6.16 -22.24
N LEU A 769 7.52 -6.57 -23.39
CA LEU A 769 7.42 -5.72 -24.60
C LEU A 769 6.30 -4.68 -24.46
N ARG A 770 6.52 -3.70 -23.58
CA ARG A 770 5.55 -2.65 -23.19
C ARG A 770 5.39 -1.56 -24.25
N PHE A 771 5.21 -1.94 -25.51
CA PHE A 771 4.99 -1.00 -26.59
C PHE A 771 4.10 -1.57 -27.69
N SER A 772 3.20 -0.72 -28.17
CA SER A 772 2.32 -0.97 -29.32
C SER A 772 2.54 0.11 -30.38
N TYR A 773 2.00 -0.12 -31.58
CA TYR A 773 1.93 0.88 -32.65
C TYR A 773 0.48 1.34 -32.78
N ASP A 774 0.21 2.65 -32.74
CA ASP A 774 -1.11 3.17 -33.08
C ASP A 774 -1.18 3.46 -34.59
N PRO A 775 -1.91 2.66 -35.39
CA PRO A 775 -2.06 2.91 -36.82
C PRO A 775 -2.82 4.19 -37.15
N LYS A 776 -3.54 4.82 -36.21
CA LYS A 776 -4.25 6.09 -36.42
C LYS A 776 -3.34 7.31 -36.31
N CYS A 777 -2.33 7.24 -35.45
CA CYS A 777 -1.38 8.33 -35.20
C CYS A 777 0.00 8.08 -35.79
N HIS A 778 0.27 6.88 -36.31
CA HIS A 778 1.57 6.42 -36.82
C HIS A 778 2.73 6.51 -35.81
N ILE A 779 2.42 6.47 -34.51
CA ILE A 779 3.40 6.53 -33.41
C ILE A 779 3.47 5.20 -32.64
N ARG A 780 4.64 4.93 -32.05
CA ARG A 780 4.78 3.98 -30.94
C ARG A 780 4.03 4.54 -29.72
N ARG A 781 3.49 3.67 -28.88
CA ARG A 781 2.97 4.02 -27.55
C ARG A 781 3.46 3.01 -26.52
N LYS A 782 3.73 3.50 -25.30
CA LYS A 782 4.00 2.64 -24.14
C LYS A 782 2.71 1.94 -23.70
N ILE A 783 2.81 0.66 -23.35
CA ILE A 783 1.74 -0.12 -22.71
C ILE A 783 1.89 0.05 -21.20
N LEU A 784 0.93 0.75 -20.59
CA LEU A 784 0.92 1.07 -19.15
C LEU A 784 0.25 0.00 -18.28
N ASP A 785 -0.37 -1.00 -18.90
CA ASP A 785 -1.17 -2.05 -18.29
C ASP A 785 -0.42 -2.73 -17.13
N ASN A 786 -1.09 -2.88 -15.98
CA ASN A 786 -0.45 -3.50 -14.82
C ASN A 786 -0.22 -4.99 -15.07
N VAL A 787 0.99 -5.48 -14.76
CA VAL A 787 1.37 -6.90 -14.87
C VAL A 787 1.82 -7.39 -13.50
N SER A 788 1.18 -8.43 -12.97
CA SER A 788 1.52 -8.95 -11.64
C SER A 788 2.84 -9.73 -11.67
N LEU A 789 3.77 -9.35 -10.81
CA LEU A 789 5.11 -9.93 -10.70
C LEU A 789 5.13 -11.02 -9.60
N PRO A 790 5.19 -12.32 -9.96
CA PRO A 790 5.25 -13.38 -8.96
C PRO A 790 6.63 -13.44 -8.28
N LEU A 791 6.67 -13.77 -6.98
CA LEU A 791 7.93 -13.91 -6.25
C LEU A 791 8.71 -15.17 -6.67
N ILE A 792 7.97 -16.21 -7.04
CA ILE A 792 8.42 -17.48 -7.58
C ILE A 792 7.67 -17.69 -8.91
N LEU A 793 8.42 -17.87 -9.99
CA LEU A 793 7.93 -18.20 -11.33
C LEU A 793 8.27 -19.67 -11.62
N GLU A 794 7.37 -20.39 -12.27
CA GLU A 794 7.61 -21.76 -12.74
C GLU A 794 7.87 -21.75 -14.25
N LEU A 795 9.07 -22.16 -14.66
CA LEU A 795 9.48 -22.19 -16.06
C LEU A 795 9.25 -23.60 -16.64
N PRO A 796 8.40 -23.79 -17.67
CA PRO A 796 8.19 -25.10 -18.28
C PRO A 796 9.35 -25.47 -19.22
N VAL A 797 10.06 -26.56 -18.89
CA VAL A 797 11.23 -27.07 -19.62
C VAL A 797 10.97 -28.49 -20.12
N LYS A 798 11.26 -28.75 -21.40
CA LYS A 798 11.08 -30.06 -22.02
C LYS A 798 12.40 -30.83 -22.05
N ARG A 799 12.59 -31.75 -21.10
CA ARG A 799 13.73 -32.68 -21.09
C ARG A 799 13.45 -33.89 -21.99
N THR A 800 14.36 -34.18 -22.91
CA THR A 800 14.37 -35.45 -23.64
C THR A 800 14.79 -36.58 -22.71
N ALA A 801 14.04 -37.68 -22.70
CA ALA A 801 14.35 -38.85 -21.87
C ALA A 801 15.61 -39.57 -22.40
N SER A 802 16.77 -39.28 -21.80
CA SER A 802 18.03 -39.95 -22.13
C SER A 802 18.04 -41.38 -21.56
N SER A 803 18.13 -42.36 -22.45
CA SER A 803 18.01 -43.78 -22.15
C SER A 803 19.31 -44.37 -21.56
N LEU A 804 19.67 -44.00 -20.33
CA LEU A 804 20.85 -44.54 -19.64
C LEU A 804 20.57 -44.98 -18.19
N GLY A 805 20.98 -46.22 -17.85
CA GLY A 805 21.43 -46.54 -16.50
C GLY A 805 20.40 -46.96 -15.45
N VAL A 806 19.59 -48.00 -15.69
CA VAL A 806 18.94 -48.74 -14.58
C VAL A 806 20.00 -49.52 -13.79
N VAL A 807 20.64 -48.86 -12.82
CA VAL A 807 21.49 -49.52 -11.83
C VAL A 807 20.62 -49.97 -10.66
N SER A 808 20.26 -51.25 -10.65
CA SER A 808 19.42 -51.82 -9.60
C SER A 808 20.10 -51.71 -8.22
N LYS A 809 19.34 -51.20 -7.24
CA LYS A 809 19.70 -51.30 -5.82
C LYS A 809 18.47 -51.53 -4.96
N GLY A 810 17.75 -52.60 -5.27
CA GLY A 810 16.64 -53.07 -4.45
C GLY A 810 17.14 -53.56 -3.08
N TRP A 811 16.48 -53.10 -2.02
CA TRP A 811 16.39 -53.83 -0.76
C TRP A 811 14.95 -54.31 -0.60
N SER A 812 14.79 -55.62 -0.66
CA SER A 812 13.54 -56.34 -0.42
C SER A 812 13.25 -56.44 1.07
N VAL A 813 11.97 -56.29 1.42
CA VAL A 813 11.39 -56.95 2.60
C VAL A 813 10.05 -57.52 2.15
N ASP A 814 9.90 -58.83 2.31
CA ASP A 814 8.77 -59.60 1.79
C ASP A 814 7.55 -59.51 2.69
N ILE A 815 6.36 -59.37 2.10
CA ILE A 815 5.10 -59.91 2.64
C ILE A 815 4.31 -60.49 1.47
N GLU A 816 4.17 -61.82 1.44
CA GLU A 816 3.24 -62.52 0.55
C GLU A 816 1.80 -62.37 1.08
N PHE A 817 0.79 -62.41 0.19
CA PHE A 817 -0.18 -63.53 0.17
C PHE A 817 -1.20 -63.46 -0.98
N SER A 818 -1.45 -64.64 -1.57
CA SER A 818 -2.65 -65.11 -2.32
C SER A 818 -3.24 -64.31 -3.50
N ASP A 819 -3.22 -64.98 -4.66
CA ASP A 819 -4.14 -64.85 -5.78
C ASP A 819 -5.64 -64.76 -5.42
N THR A 820 -6.44 -64.13 -6.29
CA THR A 820 -7.44 -64.81 -7.16
C THR A 820 -8.26 -63.82 -8.00
N GLY A 821 -8.60 -64.16 -9.25
CA GLY A 821 -9.58 -63.42 -10.07
C GLY A 821 -9.24 -63.32 -11.56
N GLU A 822 -9.90 -64.14 -12.40
CA GLU A 822 -9.61 -64.24 -13.84
C GLU A 822 -10.47 -63.37 -14.76
N ASN A 823 -9.83 -62.85 -15.82
CA ASN A 823 -10.28 -62.80 -17.23
C ASN A 823 -11.77 -62.50 -17.59
N LEU A 824 -12.05 -61.31 -18.15
CA LEU A 824 -12.82 -61.02 -19.40
C LEU A 824 -13.03 -59.48 -19.53
N ALA A 825 -13.09 -58.80 -20.69
CA ALA A 825 -12.80 -59.11 -22.11
C ALA A 825 -12.25 -57.82 -22.78
N LYS A 826 -11.08 -57.81 -23.41
CA LYS A 826 -10.83 -57.97 -24.87
C LYS A 826 -11.58 -57.01 -25.84
N LYS A 827 -10.77 -56.34 -26.70
CA LYS A 827 -11.08 -55.40 -27.80
C LYS A 827 -11.40 -53.97 -27.31
N LEU A 828 -10.85 -52.89 -27.88
CA LEU A 828 -10.11 -52.70 -29.15
C LEU A 828 -8.72 -52.04 -28.96
N LYS A 829 -7.83 -52.23 -29.94
CA LYS A 829 -6.60 -51.44 -30.18
C LYS A 829 -6.52 -51.18 -31.70
N PRO A 830 -6.28 -49.93 -32.14
CA PRO A 830 -5.01 -49.59 -32.81
C PRO A 830 -4.49 -48.21 -32.33
N SER A 831 -3.28 -48.09 -31.76
CA SER A 831 -1.96 -48.07 -32.43
C SER A 831 -1.50 -46.69 -32.95
N ALA A 832 -1.27 -45.76 -32.04
CA ALA A 832 -0.15 -44.82 -32.10
C ALA A 832 0.24 -44.48 -30.65
N ALA A 833 1.52 -44.55 -30.32
CA ALA A 833 2.02 -44.16 -29.00
C ALA A 833 2.89 -42.92 -29.17
N GLU A 834 2.25 -41.75 -29.13
CA GLU A 834 2.97 -40.52 -28.81
C GLU A 834 3.17 -40.53 -27.29
N GLU A 835 4.42 -40.66 -26.85
CA GLU A 835 4.76 -40.51 -25.44
C GLU A 835 4.53 -39.05 -25.04
N ALA A 836 3.51 -38.82 -24.21
CA ALA A 836 3.17 -37.50 -23.70
C ALA A 836 4.24 -37.00 -22.73
N CYS A 837 5.33 -36.47 -23.29
CA CYS A 837 6.42 -35.84 -22.57
C CYS A 837 5.93 -34.53 -21.93
N CYS A 838 5.40 -34.63 -20.71
CA CYS A 838 5.02 -33.47 -19.91
C CYS A 838 6.25 -32.59 -19.65
N PRO A 839 6.16 -31.26 -19.78
CA PRO A 839 7.23 -30.36 -19.40
C PRO A 839 7.45 -30.40 -17.88
N GLU A 840 8.70 -30.31 -17.46
CA GLU A 840 9.09 -30.16 -16.05
C GLU A 840 9.03 -28.67 -15.67
N LEU A 841 8.42 -28.36 -14.53
CA LEU A 841 8.31 -26.99 -14.02
C LEU A 841 9.52 -26.69 -13.13
N VAL A 842 10.42 -25.84 -13.62
CA VAL A 842 11.62 -25.43 -12.87
C VAL A 842 11.31 -24.15 -12.08
N PRO A 843 11.50 -24.14 -10.74
CA PRO A 843 11.23 -22.95 -9.92
C PRO A 843 12.32 -21.88 -10.06
N TYR A 844 11.90 -20.63 -10.23
CA TYR A 844 12.72 -19.43 -10.40
C TYR A 844 12.30 -18.34 -9.41
N VAL A 845 13.25 -17.75 -8.69
CA VAL A 845 13.01 -16.75 -7.63
C VAL A 845 13.41 -15.36 -8.11
N LEU A 846 12.50 -14.38 -8.02
CA LEU A 846 12.73 -13.02 -8.54
C LEU A 846 13.92 -12.36 -7.84
N SER A 847 14.92 -11.91 -8.61
CA SER A 847 16.18 -11.33 -8.11
C SER A 847 16.23 -9.81 -8.25
N SER A 848 15.75 -9.27 -9.38
CA SER A 848 15.66 -7.83 -9.60
C SER A 848 14.61 -7.43 -10.65
N VAL A 849 14.11 -6.21 -10.55
CA VAL A 849 13.14 -5.57 -11.45
C VAL A 849 13.69 -4.21 -11.87
N VAL A 850 13.92 -4.00 -13.17
CA VAL A 850 14.20 -2.69 -13.76
C VAL A 850 12.88 -2.05 -14.18
N VAL A 851 12.64 -0.82 -13.75
CA VAL A 851 11.40 -0.08 -13.94
C VAL A 851 11.64 1.08 -14.91
N HIS A 852 10.70 1.31 -15.83
CA HIS A 852 10.66 2.51 -16.66
C HIS A 852 9.55 3.45 -16.19
N SER A 853 9.92 4.62 -15.67
CA SER A 853 9.01 5.72 -15.32
C SER A 853 8.88 6.69 -16.50
N GLY A 854 7.66 6.96 -16.94
CA GLY A 854 7.36 7.90 -18.02
C GLY A 854 6.11 7.50 -18.79
N ILE A 855 5.38 8.48 -19.36
CA ILE A 855 4.13 8.20 -20.10
C ILE A 855 4.41 7.59 -21.48
N SER A 856 5.51 8.00 -22.12
CA SER A 856 5.82 7.69 -23.52
C SER A 856 6.85 6.54 -23.65
N SER A 857 7.07 6.06 -24.88
CA SER A 857 8.07 5.06 -25.23
C SER A 857 9.36 5.67 -25.82
N GLU A 858 9.50 6.99 -25.72
CA GLU A 858 10.54 7.83 -26.33
C GLU A 858 11.34 8.60 -25.27
N SER A 859 10.76 8.82 -24.09
CA SER A 859 11.43 9.45 -22.94
C SER A 859 10.97 8.87 -21.60
N GLY A 860 11.82 9.02 -20.58
CA GLY A 860 11.55 8.61 -19.21
C GLY A 860 12.80 8.48 -18.35
N HIS A 861 12.67 7.77 -17.23
CA HIS A 861 13.74 7.48 -16.28
C HIS A 861 13.74 6.01 -15.88
N TYR A 862 14.93 5.46 -15.63
CA TYR A 862 15.11 4.08 -15.19
C TYR A 862 15.64 4.01 -13.77
N TYR A 863 15.09 3.11 -12.98
CA TYR A 863 15.61 2.68 -11.68
C TYR A 863 15.44 1.17 -11.52
N SER A 864 16.07 0.58 -10.51
CA SER A 864 15.97 -0.87 -10.28
C SER A 864 15.76 -1.24 -8.82
N TYR A 865 14.90 -2.23 -8.60
CA TYR A 865 14.74 -2.95 -7.35
C TYR A 865 15.55 -4.25 -7.41
N ALA A 866 16.32 -4.59 -6.39
CA ALA A 866 17.02 -5.88 -6.32
C ALA A 866 17.24 -6.36 -4.89
N ARG A 867 17.45 -7.67 -4.73
CA ARG A 867 17.83 -8.32 -3.46
C ARG A 867 19.01 -9.27 -3.63
N ASN A 868 19.74 -9.53 -2.55
CA ASN A 868 20.77 -10.58 -2.53
C ASN A 868 20.09 -11.97 -2.47
N ILE A 869 20.40 -12.89 -3.39
CA ILE A 869 19.96 -14.30 -3.30
C ILE A 869 21.18 -15.21 -3.13
N THR A 870 21.63 -15.37 -1.89
CA THR A 870 22.65 -16.36 -1.52
C THR A 870 22.05 -17.78 -1.57
N GLY A 871 22.79 -18.73 -2.16
CA GLY A 871 22.32 -20.10 -2.41
C GLY A 871 22.23 -21.01 -1.17
N SER A 872 22.02 -20.46 0.02
CA SER A 872 22.05 -21.18 1.30
C SER A 872 20.89 -20.74 2.21
N GLY A 873 19.67 -21.00 1.78
CA GLY A 873 18.47 -20.96 2.62
C GLY A 873 17.96 -22.39 2.88
N PRO A 874 17.30 -22.66 4.03
CA PRO A 874 16.74 -23.98 4.29
C PRO A 874 15.65 -24.32 3.27
N SER A 875 15.50 -25.61 2.97
CA SER A 875 14.44 -26.12 2.10
C SER A 875 13.06 -25.79 2.66
N LEU A 876 12.14 -25.36 1.78
CA LEU A 876 10.72 -25.30 2.14
C LEU A 876 10.23 -26.72 2.37
N GLY A 877 9.89 -27.06 3.62
CA GLY A 877 9.45 -28.39 4.02
C GLY A 877 8.02 -28.68 3.56
N LEU A 878 7.82 -28.94 2.25
CA LEU A 878 6.49 -29.15 1.66
C LEU A 878 6.34 -30.47 0.88
N CYS A 879 6.83 -31.58 1.42
CA CYS A 879 6.36 -32.91 1.01
C CYS A 879 6.56 -33.98 2.10
N GLN A 880 5.50 -34.28 2.87
CA GLN A 880 5.10 -35.63 3.35
C GLN A 880 4.03 -35.55 4.47
N GLN A 881 2.78 -35.20 4.14
CA GLN A 881 1.62 -35.50 5.00
C GLN A 881 0.29 -35.38 4.21
N SER A 882 -0.05 -36.38 3.39
CA SER A 882 -1.42 -36.63 2.86
C SER A 882 -1.55 -37.94 2.05
N LYS A 883 -1.07 -39.06 2.61
CA LYS A 883 -1.44 -40.42 2.16
C LYS A 883 -1.52 -41.37 3.35
N ASN A 884 -2.58 -41.24 4.16
CA ASN A 884 -3.19 -42.31 4.99
C ASN A 884 -4.34 -41.75 5.86
N MET A 885 -5.52 -41.55 5.25
CA MET A 885 -6.84 -41.75 5.89
C MET A 885 -7.94 -41.51 4.84
N ALA A 886 -8.48 -42.59 4.28
CA ALA A 886 -9.59 -42.56 3.33
C ALA A 886 -10.32 -43.92 3.30
N LEU A 887 -11.00 -44.28 4.39
CA LEU A 887 -11.93 -45.41 4.43
C LEU A 887 -13.06 -45.10 5.42
N ALA A 888 -14.30 -45.46 5.06
CA ALA A 888 -15.56 -45.00 5.66
C ALA A 888 -15.83 -43.48 5.52
N SER A 889 -17.05 -43.00 5.22
CA SER A 889 -18.31 -43.70 4.89
C SER A 889 -19.19 -42.85 3.94
N HIS A 890 -20.09 -43.49 3.18
CA HIS A 890 -21.07 -42.80 2.34
C HIS A 890 -22.10 -42.00 3.17
N GLY A 891 -22.51 -40.81 2.72
CA GLY A 891 -23.65 -40.09 3.32
C GLY A 891 -23.97 -38.70 2.75
N SER A 892 -24.98 -38.65 1.88
CA SER A 892 -25.72 -37.44 1.42
C SER A 892 -25.01 -36.36 0.60
N LEU A 893 -25.73 -35.88 -0.42
CA LEU A 893 -25.51 -34.60 -1.09
C LEU A 893 -26.04 -33.44 -0.23
N LEU A 894 -25.43 -32.26 -0.34
CA LEU A 894 -26.09 -30.99 -0.68
C LEU A 894 -25.03 -29.89 -0.95
N ALA A 895 -25.43 -28.77 -1.56
CA ALA A 895 -24.51 -27.79 -2.12
C ALA A 895 -23.98 -26.74 -1.11
N GLY A 896 -22.77 -26.26 -1.34
CA GLY A 896 -22.15 -25.14 -0.64
C GLY A 896 -20.79 -24.79 -1.25
N GLU A 897 -20.69 -23.62 -1.89
CA GLU A 897 -19.43 -23.12 -2.46
C GLU A 897 -18.51 -22.61 -1.33
N ILE A 898 -17.24 -23.05 -1.32
CA ILE A 898 -16.21 -22.51 -0.42
C ILE A 898 -15.14 -21.83 -1.27
N SER A 899 -14.98 -20.52 -1.06
CA SER A 899 -14.10 -19.67 -1.87
C SER A 899 -12.62 -19.97 -1.62
N ARG A 900 -11.85 -20.09 -2.70
CA ARG A 900 -10.43 -20.48 -2.68
C ARG A 900 -9.49 -19.27 -2.50
N ALA A 901 -9.79 -18.42 -1.51
CA ALA A 901 -9.22 -17.08 -1.37
C ALA A 901 -8.70 -16.74 0.04
N VAL A 902 -8.17 -17.73 0.78
CA VAL A 902 -7.60 -17.54 2.13
C VAL A 902 -6.36 -18.42 2.37
N ILE A 903 -5.31 -18.29 1.54
CA ILE A 903 -3.96 -18.82 1.84
C ILE A 903 -2.89 -17.85 1.28
N GLU A 904 -2.75 -16.66 1.87
CA GLU A 904 -1.67 -15.72 1.47
C GLU A 904 -1.18 -14.74 2.57
N ASN A 905 -1.85 -14.65 3.72
CA ASN A 905 -1.62 -13.59 4.73
C ASN A 905 -0.94 -14.04 6.05
N ASP A 906 -0.33 -15.22 6.11
CA ASP A 906 0.05 -15.86 7.40
C ASP A 906 1.54 -16.31 7.49
N LEU A 907 2.44 -15.60 6.79
CA LEU A 907 3.89 -15.94 6.72
C LEU A 907 4.86 -14.81 7.10
N ASP A 908 4.37 -13.62 7.47
CA ASP A 908 5.20 -12.41 7.68
C ASP A 908 6.11 -12.43 8.93
N ALA A 909 6.01 -13.46 9.78
CA ALA A 909 6.60 -13.48 11.12
C ALA A 909 8.12 -13.81 11.17
N ASN A 910 8.82 -13.98 10.05
CA ASN A 910 10.19 -14.56 10.05
C ASN A 910 11.16 -13.99 8.99
N GLU A 911 10.88 -12.83 8.37
CA GLU A 911 11.59 -12.37 7.16
C GLU A 911 12.96 -11.65 7.38
N MET A 912 13.70 -11.97 8.44
CA MET A 912 15.03 -11.38 8.76
C MET A 912 16.18 -11.78 7.79
N SER A 913 15.91 -12.03 6.51
CA SER A 913 16.91 -12.54 5.54
C SER A 913 16.73 -12.15 4.07
N LYS A 914 15.75 -11.30 3.70
CA LYS A 914 15.42 -11.00 2.28
C LYS A 914 15.26 -9.51 1.97
N GLU A 915 16.12 -8.66 2.54
CA GLU A 915 16.15 -7.21 2.28
C GLU A 915 16.14 -6.88 0.78
N TRP A 916 15.20 -6.02 0.38
CA TRP A 916 15.16 -5.41 -0.95
C TRP A 916 15.77 -4.01 -0.90
N PHE A 917 16.44 -3.66 -1.99
CA PHE A 917 17.10 -2.37 -2.20
C PHE A 917 16.54 -1.71 -3.45
N LEU A 918 16.23 -0.41 -3.36
CA LEU A 918 15.93 0.45 -4.49
C LEU A 918 17.20 1.22 -4.87
N PHE A 919 17.65 1.04 -6.11
CA PHE A 919 18.78 1.75 -6.72
C PHE A 919 18.24 2.78 -7.72
N ASN A 920 18.41 4.06 -7.39
CA ASN A 920 18.03 5.19 -8.23
C ASN A 920 19.25 6.11 -8.42
N ASP A 921 20.02 5.84 -9.48
CA ASP A 921 21.33 6.43 -9.75
C ASP A 921 22.23 6.45 -8.50
N SER A 922 22.59 7.66 -8.01
CA SER A 922 23.49 7.85 -6.87
C SER A 922 22.90 7.40 -5.52
N ARG A 923 21.58 7.17 -5.43
CA ARG A 923 20.89 6.83 -4.18
C ARG A 923 20.59 5.34 -4.13
N VAL A 924 20.87 4.73 -2.99
CA VAL A 924 20.42 3.37 -2.66
C VAL A 924 19.71 3.39 -1.32
N THR A 925 18.48 2.86 -1.29
CA THR A 925 17.56 2.89 -0.15
C THR A 925 16.95 1.52 0.11
N PHE A 926 16.56 1.24 1.36
CA PHE A 926 15.78 0.04 1.70
C PHE A 926 14.35 0.12 1.15
N THR A 927 13.74 -1.03 0.86
CA THR A 927 12.35 -1.16 0.40
C THR A 927 11.84 -2.59 0.63
N SER A 928 10.60 -2.89 0.24
CA SER A 928 9.94 -4.20 0.44
C SER A 928 9.49 -4.83 -0.89
N PHE A 929 9.27 -6.15 -0.90
CA PHE A 929 8.66 -6.80 -2.06
C PHE A 929 7.24 -6.28 -2.34
N GLN A 930 6.48 -5.91 -1.30
CA GLN A 930 5.14 -5.35 -1.47
C GLN A 930 5.17 -4.02 -2.25
N SER A 931 6.20 -3.20 -2.05
CA SER A 931 6.42 -1.98 -2.85
C SER A 931 6.76 -2.30 -4.32
N VAL A 932 7.47 -3.42 -4.58
CA VAL A 932 7.76 -3.92 -5.95
C VAL A 932 6.51 -4.47 -6.65
N GLN A 933 5.62 -5.17 -5.94
CA GLN A 933 4.36 -5.64 -6.52
C GLN A 933 3.39 -4.49 -6.84
N LYS A 934 3.42 -3.41 -6.04
CA LYS A 934 2.45 -2.30 -6.13
C LYS A 934 2.90 -1.12 -7.01
N ILE A 935 4.04 -1.21 -7.72
CA ILE A 935 4.61 -0.10 -8.53
C ILE A 935 3.56 0.55 -9.43
N THR A 936 3.04 -0.16 -10.44
CA THR A 936 2.10 0.40 -11.43
C THR A 936 0.78 0.85 -10.80
N SER A 937 0.35 0.20 -9.70
CA SER A 937 -0.88 0.57 -8.98
C SER A 937 -0.75 1.85 -8.15
N ARG A 938 0.48 2.20 -7.73
CA ARG A 938 0.80 3.46 -7.04
C ARG A 938 1.18 4.56 -8.02
N PHE A 939 1.85 4.19 -9.11
CA PHE A 939 2.40 5.07 -10.11
C PHE A 939 2.05 4.54 -11.51
N PRO A 940 0.91 4.94 -12.11
CA PRO A 940 0.48 4.43 -13.43
C PRO A 940 1.44 4.73 -14.60
N LYS A 941 2.43 5.61 -14.40
CA LYS A 941 3.52 5.89 -15.35
C LYS A 941 4.70 4.91 -15.24
N ASP A 942 4.81 4.20 -14.13
CA ASP A 942 6.00 3.42 -13.77
C ASP A 942 5.70 1.94 -13.97
N THR A 943 6.43 1.35 -14.91
CA THR A 943 6.15 -0.01 -15.37
C THR A 943 7.40 -0.87 -15.29
N ALA A 944 7.32 -2.01 -14.63
CA ALA A 944 8.38 -3.03 -14.70
C ALA A 944 8.63 -3.43 -16.16
N TYR A 945 9.90 -3.43 -16.59
CA TYR A 945 10.30 -3.61 -17.99
C TYR A 945 11.24 -4.79 -18.20
N VAL A 946 12.30 -4.90 -17.39
CA VAL A 946 13.22 -6.06 -17.41
C VAL A 946 13.23 -6.73 -16.04
N LEU A 947 13.01 -8.04 -16.01
CA LEU A 947 12.99 -8.87 -14.82
C LEU A 947 14.16 -9.85 -14.88
N LEU A 948 14.90 -10.01 -13.77
CA LEU A 948 15.86 -11.11 -13.60
C LEU A 948 15.33 -12.04 -12.51
N TYR A 949 15.15 -13.31 -12.83
CA TYR A 949 14.90 -14.38 -11.86
C TYR A 949 16.13 -15.28 -11.76
N LYS A 950 16.40 -15.84 -10.58
CA LYS A 950 17.43 -16.86 -10.34
C LYS A 950 16.81 -18.23 -10.18
N LYS A 951 17.39 -19.26 -10.80
CA LYS A 951 17.01 -20.67 -10.66
C LYS A 951 17.09 -21.13 -9.18
N GLN A 952 16.12 -21.92 -8.73
CA GLN A 952 16.14 -22.52 -7.40
C GLN A 952 16.59 -23.98 -7.50
N ASN A 953 17.85 -24.23 -7.11
CA ASN A 953 18.49 -25.53 -7.29
C ASN A 953 17.97 -26.58 -6.29
N CYS A 954 17.15 -27.51 -6.79
CA CYS A 954 16.62 -28.66 -6.06
C CYS A 954 17.58 -29.87 -6.12
N SER A 955 18.69 -29.83 -5.39
CA SER A 955 19.62 -30.96 -5.26
C SER A 955 19.77 -31.42 -3.80
N ASN A 956 19.70 -32.75 -3.61
CA ASN A 956 20.00 -33.36 -2.31
C ASN A 956 21.48 -33.15 -1.97
N GLY A 957 21.77 -32.82 -0.71
CA GLY A 957 23.08 -32.34 -0.30
C GLY A 957 24.21 -33.36 -0.51
N PHE A 958 25.17 -32.99 -1.37
CA PHE A 958 26.49 -33.62 -1.44
C PHE A 958 27.59 -32.56 -1.36
N ASN A 959 28.56 -32.83 -0.50
CA ASN A 959 29.62 -31.95 0.02
C ASN A 959 30.24 -30.95 -0.98
N ALA A 960 30.15 -29.66 -0.65
CA ALA A 960 31.20 -28.69 -0.98
C ALA A 960 32.17 -28.61 0.24
N ASN A 961 33.43 -28.99 0.05
CA ASN A 961 34.41 -28.99 1.15
C ASN A 961 34.76 -27.56 1.57
N SER A 962 34.69 -27.28 2.87
CA SER A 962 35.02 -25.97 3.43
C SER A 962 36.53 -25.72 3.41
N ALA A 963 36.98 -24.79 2.56
CA ALA A 963 38.32 -24.23 2.60
C ALA A 963 38.31 -22.95 3.46
N ASN A 964 38.96 -23.01 4.64
CA ASN A 964 38.96 -21.90 5.60
C ASN A 964 39.68 -20.65 5.04
N GLY A 965 38.92 -19.58 4.87
CA GLY A 965 39.40 -18.22 4.63
C GLY A 965 38.37 -17.20 5.13
N LEU A 966 38.78 -15.94 5.37
CA LEU A 966 37.84 -14.88 5.75
C LEU A 966 37.13 -14.33 4.50
N TRP A 967 35.88 -14.73 4.29
CA TRP A 967 35.02 -14.17 3.25
C TRP A 967 34.36 -12.89 3.76
N VAL A 968 34.80 -11.73 3.28
CA VAL A 968 34.13 -10.45 3.58
C VAL A 968 32.93 -10.31 2.66
N ASN A 969 31.73 -10.08 3.23
CA ASN A 969 30.45 -9.94 2.53
C ASN A 969 30.02 -11.13 1.63
N GLY A 970 30.70 -12.28 1.70
CA GLY A 970 30.38 -13.45 0.87
C GLY A 970 30.84 -13.36 -0.59
N ASP A 971 31.78 -12.46 -0.89
CA ASP A 971 32.47 -12.35 -2.18
C ASP A 971 33.91 -12.91 -2.08
N PRO A 972 34.51 -13.40 -3.18
CA PRO A 972 35.88 -13.92 -3.18
C PRO A 972 36.93 -12.83 -2.90
N PRO A 973 38.10 -13.18 -2.35
CA PRO A 973 39.17 -12.21 -2.08
C PRO A 973 39.66 -11.58 -3.39
N LEU A 974 39.61 -10.24 -3.46
CA LEU A 974 40.01 -9.51 -4.65
C LEU A 974 41.51 -9.63 -4.95
N GLN A 975 41.83 -9.60 -6.23
CA GLN A 975 43.21 -9.50 -6.73
C GLN A 975 43.88 -8.23 -6.18
N LYS A 976 45.15 -8.36 -5.79
CA LYS A 976 45.91 -7.31 -5.10
C LYS A 976 45.88 -5.96 -5.84
N GLU A 977 46.00 -5.96 -7.17
CA GLU A 977 45.95 -4.73 -7.99
C GLU A 977 44.64 -3.95 -7.82
N LEU A 978 43.49 -4.64 -7.78
CA LEU A 978 42.18 -4.03 -7.57
C LEU A 978 42.06 -3.51 -6.14
N MET A 979 42.52 -4.28 -5.15
CA MET A 979 42.48 -3.90 -3.74
C MET A 979 43.37 -2.67 -3.45
N ASP A 980 44.57 -2.62 -4.04
CA ASP A 980 45.48 -1.48 -3.94
C ASP A 980 44.92 -0.23 -4.65
N ALA A 981 44.29 -0.39 -5.82
CA ALA A 981 43.65 0.71 -6.55
C ALA A 981 42.45 1.30 -5.78
N ILE A 982 41.57 0.45 -5.23
CA ILE A 982 40.43 0.86 -4.39
C ILE A 982 40.92 1.51 -3.10
N THR A 983 41.95 0.95 -2.46
CA THR A 983 42.56 1.53 -1.25
C THR A 983 43.16 2.91 -1.54
N LYS A 984 43.77 3.11 -2.72
CA LYS A 984 44.30 4.41 -3.15
C LYS A 984 43.18 5.44 -3.39
N ASP A 985 42.12 5.08 -4.11
CA ASP A 985 40.98 5.97 -4.38
C ASP A 985 40.20 6.33 -3.10
N ASN A 986 39.99 5.36 -2.21
CA ASN A 986 39.40 5.58 -0.88
C ASN A 986 40.28 6.52 -0.02
N LYS A 987 41.61 6.36 -0.03
CA LYS A 987 42.53 7.28 0.67
C LYS A 987 42.47 8.69 0.10
N LEU A 988 42.47 8.85 -1.22
CA LEU A 988 42.35 10.16 -1.88
C LEU A 988 41.00 10.82 -1.56
N TYR A 989 39.90 10.07 -1.55
CA TYR A 989 38.58 10.58 -1.16
C TYR A 989 38.55 11.10 0.29
N LEU A 990 39.16 10.35 1.22
CA LEU A 990 39.27 10.71 2.64
C LEU A 990 40.33 11.79 2.93
N GLN A 991 41.07 12.26 1.93
CA GLN A 991 42.04 13.37 2.03
C GLN A 991 41.51 14.69 1.44
N VAL A 992 40.32 14.66 0.83
CA VAL A 992 39.68 15.81 0.15
C VAL A 992 38.34 16.21 0.81
N ARG A 993 37.93 15.47 1.85
CA ARG A 993 36.83 15.81 2.78
C ARG A 993 37.39 16.25 4.13
#